data_AF-A0A813H8C1-F1
#
_entry.id   AF-A0A813H8C1-F1
#
_cell.length_a   1.000
_cell.length_b   1.000
_cell.length_c   1.000
_cell.angle_alpha   90.00
_cell.angle_beta   90.00
_cell.angle_gamma   90.00
#
_symmetry.space_group_name_H-M   'P 1'
#
loop_
_entity.id
_entity.type
_entity.pdbx_description
1 polymer ?
#
loop_
_entity_poly.entity_id
_entity_poly.type
_entity_poly.pdbx_seq_one_letter_code
_entity_poly.pdbx_strand_id
1 'polypeptide(L)'
;MRGPGAEGLPWDCKIYVYKNDTELPLSASGFAPCEIVRHQGAWMDHWRVFAPSDKPYVVQWLDSIQMDPNANMKRMIATMAKNNLHLISPAYNNSYWKLMHPAALPRKDNAIGRVTDFVEFQVSIFTRDSFRCLQSVIEETPTIHLGWGVDFIFPKLCGARVGIVDVMTQSKWRKEKLYDPKEAQREMAETLRKFPLEVLRGYKPGHRHDSPSWSLHEQPVQHTWSEPVQHTWSEPVQHTWSEPVQHHWSEPVQHNWSEPVQHNGSEPVQHNRSGTFEEEDTFEDTVLLRKILAVPSVALLVGVAQKSSNNMPTCGTFLIFFGAQSFLTLYMKNVLSQSVVAHGLKGLPAPFAVTGMQQLVSFLAIVLLLKVLKTSGMQYKPKGLESWNQVRATVGLAACFVLNVGLNNLSLSLLDLSVNLAIRSTAPFTALFVHLAVSSYTSSTEQQQSQQQYKSPAYILLVLAGTISSTVLAVAKRQSNMAYAELDSNFVLGVSACSLSIFFASVELVLISKFVTDFGFKLNPLDTVLHVAVPASLLLTPFVFYYKHPVSWFQDRLLTDWEVLRLAADLNPSVIFLALGSGLLAVGYNIFLYTMVQNFSPHLAALQSNFNKVVTVCISIGLGVEQMPRYPWNYVMMGAMASGFCSFAGIGFLTQSRPTNPKVLVVVAVVVIFGLSASGIAYTLFSTKVVN
;
A
#
# COMPACT_ATOMS: atom_id res chain seq x y z
N MET A 1 10.18 -21.34 14.60
CA MET A 1 11.00 -21.80 15.73
C MET A 1 10.61 -23.23 16.10
N ARG A 2 11.59 -24.13 16.19
CA ARG A 2 11.40 -25.45 16.81
C ARG A 2 11.14 -25.18 18.30
N GLY A 3 10.01 -25.62 18.84
CA GLY A 3 9.71 -25.45 20.27
C GLY A 3 10.82 -26.04 21.16
N PRO A 4 10.88 -25.73 22.45
CA PRO A 4 11.93 -26.21 23.35
C PRO A 4 12.13 -27.74 23.26
N GLY A 5 11.04 -28.51 23.12
CA GLY A 5 11.10 -29.95 22.91
C GLY A 5 11.78 -30.38 21.60
N ALA A 6 11.56 -29.66 20.50
CA ALA A 6 12.21 -29.93 19.22
C ALA A 6 13.70 -29.51 19.19
N GLU A 7 14.16 -28.74 20.18
CA GLU A 7 15.58 -28.49 20.45
C GLU A 7 16.16 -29.43 21.53
N GLY A 8 15.37 -30.36 22.08
CA GLY A 8 15.81 -31.29 23.13
C GLY A 8 16.07 -30.62 24.49
N LEU A 9 15.42 -29.48 24.77
CA LEU A 9 15.45 -28.85 26.09
C LEU A 9 14.31 -29.43 26.95
N PRO A 10 14.55 -29.80 28.22
CA PRO A 10 13.48 -30.19 29.13
C PRO A 10 12.59 -28.97 29.41
N TRP A 11 11.27 -29.15 29.31
CA TRP A 11 10.30 -28.05 29.38
C TRP A 11 8.99 -28.53 29.99
N ASP A 12 8.35 -27.63 30.73
CA ASP A 12 6.97 -27.77 31.19
C ASP A 12 6.12 -26.78 30.39
N CYS A 13 4.91 -27.18 30.01
CA CYS A 13 4.10 -26.39 29.11
C CYS A 13 2.71 -26.13 29.65
N LYS A 14 2.32 -24.86 29.60
CA LYS A 14 0.96 -24.40 29.91
C LYS A 14 0.48 -23.50 28.80
N ILE A 15 -0.78 -23.68 28.40
CA ILE A 15 -1.45 -22.87 27.38
C ILE A 15 -2.58 -22.12 28.08
N TYR A 16 -2.49 -20.80 28.10
CA TYR A 16 -3.54 -19.95 28.63
C TYR A 16 -4.62 -19.70 27.58
N VAL A 17 -5.88 -19.88 27.96
CA VAL A 17 -7.01 -19.62 27.08
C VAL A 17 -8.04 -18.78 27.83
N TYR A 18 -8.19 -17.52 27.40
CA TYR A 18 -9.12 -16.59 28.04
C TYR A 18 -10.59 -16.81 27.65
N LYS A 19 -10.83 -17.56 26.57
CA LYS A 19 -12.17 -17.96 26.12
C LYS A 19 -12.66 -19.20 26.84
N ASN A 20 -13.97 -19.29 27.05
CA ASN A 20 -14.60 -20.48 27.64
C ASN A 20 -14.60 -21.68 26.67
N ASP A 21 -14.81 -22.89 27.19
CA ASP A 21 -14.89 -24.12 26.37
C ASP A 21 -15.99 -24.05 25.30
N THR A 22 -17.07 -23.32 25.55
CA THR A 22 -18.16 -23.12 24.59
C THR A 22 -17.79 -22.20 23.44
N GLU A 23 -16.93 -21.21 23.67
CA GLU A 23 -16.51 -20.22 22.68
C GLU A 23 -15.30 -20.69 21.86
N LEU A 24 -14.43 -21.50 22.47
CA LEU A 24 -13.27 -22.09 21.83
C LEU A 24 -13.05 -23.51 22.38
N PRO A 25 -13.72 -24.53 21.83
CA PRO A 25 -13.52 -25.91 22.24
C PRO A 25 -12.14 -26.39 21.79
N LEU A 26 -11.31 -26.82 22.75
CA LEU A 26 -9.96 -27.33 22.49
C LEU A 26 -9.86 -28.77 23.02
N SER A 27 -9.35 -29.68 22.19
CA SER A 27 -9.08 -31.06 22.62
C SER A 27 -7.73 -31.13 23.31
N ALA A 28 -7.70 -31.49 24.60
CA ALA A 28 -6.46 -31.62 25.38
C ALA A 28 -5.43 -32.58 24.75
N SER A 29 -5.89 -33.61 24.02
CA SER A 29 -5.02 -34.56 23.31
C SER A 29 -4.20 -33.93 22.18
N GLY A 30 -4.72 -32.87 21.54
CA GLY A 30 -4.04 -32.19 20.44
C GLY A 30 -2.87 -31.31 20.89
N PHE A 31 -2.76 -31.03 22.19
CA PHE A 31 -1.76 -30.15 22.76
C PHE A 31 -0.81 -30.86 23.73
N ALA A 32 -0.94 -32.16 23.96
CA ALA A 32 -0.04 -32.91 24.81
C ALA A 32 1.44 -32.73 24.37
N PRO A 33 2.39 -32.49 25.27
CA PRO A 33 2.29 -32.57 26.75
C PRO A 33 1.86 -31.26 27.46
N CYS A 34 1.32 -30.27 26.75
CA CYS A 34 0.88 -29.01 27.34
C CYS A 34 -0.43 -29.12 28.11
N GLU A 35 -0.45 -28.49 29.29
CA GLU A 35 -1.65 -28.32 30.10
C GLU A 35 -2.43 -27.08 29.63
N ILE A 36 -3.71 -27.25 29.25
CA ILE A 36 -4.58 -26.13 28.90
C ILE A 36 -5.21 -25.58 30.18
N VAL A 37 -4.96 -24.30 30.46
CA VAL A 37 -5.50 -23.59 31.62
C VAL A 37 -6.43 -22.48 31.14
N ARG A 38 -7.70 -22.56 31.53
CA ARG A 38 -8.71 -21.55 31.19
C ARG A 38 -8.94 -20.60 32.34
N HIS A 39 -8.94 -19.31 32.04
CA HIS A 39 -9.26 -18.27 33.01
C HIS A 39 -9.74 -17.04 32.26
N GLN A 40 -10.91 -16.50 32.63
CA GLN A 40 -11.44 -15.31 31.96
C GLN A 40 -10.62 -14.07 32.27
N GLY A 41 -10.37 -13.24 31.26
CA GLY A 41 -9.58 -12.03 31.41
C GLY A 41 -9.04 -11.55 30.07
N ALA A 42 -8.06 -10.66 30.10
CA ALA A 42 -7.30 -10.26 28.93
C ALA A 42 -5.97 -11.03 28.89
N TRP A 43 -5.14 -10.69 27.90
CA TRP A 43 -3.91 -11.43 27.69
C TRP A 43 -2.97 -11.29 28.89
N MET A 44 -2.85 -10.16 29.61
CA MET A 44 -1.91 -10.10 30.75
C MET A 44 -2.28 -10.97 31.95
N ASP A 45 -3.52 -11.42 32.06
CA ASP A 45 -3.94 -12.19 33.22
C ASP A 45 -3.27 -13.58 33.27
N HIS A 46 -2.72 -14.09 32.14
CA HIS A 46 -1.95 -15.34 32.17
C HIS A 46 -0.72 -15.28 33.08
N TRP A 47 -0.11 -14.10 33.23
CA TRP A 47 1.04 -13.93 34.13
C TRP A 47 0.64 -14.12 35.60
N ARG A 48 -0.63 -13.89 35.96
CA ARG A 48 -1.15 -14.09 37.33
C ARG A 48 -1.49 -15.54 37.61
N VAL A 49 -1.95 -16.25 36.58
CA VAL A 49 -2.45 -17.63 36.72
C VAL A 49 -1.31 -18.66 36.78
N PHE A 50 -0.14 -18.35 36.21
CA PHE A 50 0.96 -19.30 36.13
C PHE A 50 2.04 -19.09 37.18
N ALA A 51 2.15 -20.00 38.14
CA ALA A 51 3.35 -20.13 38.95
C ALA A 51 4.49 -20.75 38.12
N PRO A 52 5.71 -20.17 38.11
CA PRO A 52 6.85 -20.75 37.40
C PRO A 52 7.28 -22.07 38.07
N SER A 53 7.68 -23.05 37.27
CA SER A 53 8.18 -24.34 37.77
C SER A 53 9.59 -24.22 38.36
N ASP A 54 10.23 -25.36 38.66
CA ASP A 54 11.59 -25.43 39.17
C ASP A 54 12.66 -25.05 38.12
N LYS A 55 12.27 -24.91 36.84
CA LYS A 55 13.15 -24.55 35.73
C LYS A 55 13.74 -23.14 35.89
N PRO A 56 14.99 -22.91 35.42
CA PRO A 56 15.68 -21.63 35.60
C PRO A 56 15.17 -20.51 34.67
N TYR A 57 14.49 -20.87 33.58
CA TYR A 57 13.99 -19.92 32.58
C TYR A 57 12.51 -20.13 32.32
N VAL A 58 11.81 -19.03 32.04
CA VAL A 58 10.41 -19.02 31.63
C VAL A 58 10.32 -18.42 30.24
N VAL A 59 9.63 -19.12 29.33
CA VAL A 59 9.42 -18.68 27.95
C VAL A 59 7.99 -18.21 27.78
N GLN A 60 7.82 -16.95 27.44
CA GLN A 60 6.56 -16.37 27.01
C GLN A 60 6.43 -16.48 25.50
N TRP A 61 5.27 -16.94 25.00
CA TRP A 61 4.99 -16.97 23.57
C TRP A 61 3.51 -16.70 23.29
N LEU A 62 3.22 -15.65 22.53
CA LEU A 62 1.86 -15.32 22.09
C LEU A 62 1.45 -16.04 20.78
N ASP A 63 0.20 -16.51 20.72
CA ASP A 63 -0.41 -17.32 19.64
C ASP A 63 -0.29 -16.73 18.21
N SER A 64 -0.09 -15.41 18.12
CA SER A 64 -0.05 -14.65 16.87
C SER A 64 1.35 -14.29 16.40
N ILE A 65 2.40 -14.89 17.00
CA ILE A 65 3.80 -14.59 16.67
C ILE A 65 4.46 -15.72 15.88
N GLN A 66 4.94 -15.35 14.70
CA GLN A 66 5.78 -16.18 13.85
C GLN A 66 7.25 -15.80 14.04
N MET A 67 8.02 -16.78 14.47
CA MET A 67 9.46 -16.70 14.63
C MET A 67 10.18 -17.07 13.33
N ASP A 68 11.31 -16.42 13.05
CA ASP A 68 12.25 -16.81 11.99
C ASP A 68 12.58 -18.32 12.08
N PRO A 69 12.60 -19.06 10.97
CA PRO A 69 12.97 -20.48 10.97
C PRO A 69 14.35 -20.76 11.59
N ASN A 70 15.28 -19.81 11.52
CA ASN A 70 16.64 -19.90 12.06
C ASN A 70 16.76 -19.46 13.53
N ALA A 71 15.66 -19.04 14.16
CA ALA A 71 15.66 -18.70 15.57
C ALA A 71 15.98 -19.94 16.42
N ASN A 72 16.86 -19.77 17.41
CA ASN A 72 17.40 -20.87 18.21
C ASN A 72 17.37 -20.50 19.71
N MET A 73 16.57 -21.25 20.48
CA MET A 73 16.35 -20.92 21.88
C MET A 73 17.58 -21.18 22.75
N LYS A 74 18.32 -22.26 22.49
CA LYS A 74 19.60 -22.54 23.17
C LYS A 74 20.58 -21.38 23.05
N ARG A 75 20.69 -20.79 21.85
CA ARG A 75 21.57 -19.66 21.59
C ARG A 75 21.09 -18.39 22.31
N MET A 76 19.78 -18.16 22.40
CA MET A 76 19.23 -17.06 23.22
C MET A 76 19.58 -17.26 24.70
N ILE A 77 19.37 -18.46 25.25
CA ILE A 77 19.70 -18.79 26.64
C ILE A 77 21.21 -18.63 26.90
N ALA A 78 22.06 -19.13 26.00
CA ALA A 78 23.51 -18.98 26.11
C ALA A 78 23.94 -17.49 26.06
N THR A 79 23.31 -16.70 25.20
CA THR A 79 23.55 -15.24 25.09
C THR A 79 23.12 -14.53 26.36
N MET A 80 21.97 -14.93 26.92
CA MET A 80 21.42 -14.38 28.14
C MET A 80 22.34 -14.65 29.33
N ALA A 81 22.80 -15.89 29.50
CA ALA A 81 23.76 -16.28 30.54
C ALA A 81 25.10 -15.55 30.37
N LYS A 82 25.66 -15.51 29.15
CA LYS A 82 26.95 -14.87 28.87
C LYS A 82 26.96 -13.37 29.20
N ASN A 83 25.84 -12.68 29.01
CA ASN A 83 25.74 -11.24 29.19
C ASN A 83 25.08 -10.83 30.52
N ASN A 84 24.76 -11.78 31.40
CA ASN A 84 24.01 -11.56 32.64
C ASN A 84 22.71 -10.77 32.40
N LEU A 85 21.91 -11.24 31.43
CA LEU A 85 20.61 -10.68 31.10
C LEU A 85 19.51 -11.40 31.89
N HIS A 86 18.51 -10.62 32.29
CA HIS A 86 17.34 -11.08 33.03
C HIS A 86 16.15 -11.35 32.09
N LEU A 87 16.11 -10.65 30.95
CA LEU A 87 15.16 -10.84 29.87
C LEU A 87 15.87 -10.76 28.52
N ILE A 88 15.51 -11.64 27.60
CA ILE A 88 15.97 -11.57 26.21
C ILE A 88 14.82 -11.80 25.22
N SER A 89 14.81 -11.05 24.13
CA SER A 89 13.84 -11.19 23.04
C SER A 89 14.54 -11.17 21.67
N PRO A 90 14.02 -11.86 20.65
CA PRO A 90 14.38 -11.62 19.26
C PRO A 90 14.00 -10.20 18.82
N ALA A 91 14.69 -9.66 17.82
CA ALA A 91 14.27 -8.45 17.15
C ALA A 91 12.93 -8.66 16.42
N TYR A 92 12.19 -7.59 16.17
CA TYR A 92 10.82 -7.63 15.66
C TYR A 92 10.70 -6.73 14.43
N ASN A 93 10.55 -7.35 13.25
CA ASN A 93 10.53 -6.68 11.95
C ASN A 93 9.41 -5.62 11.81
N ASN A 94 8.27 -5.84 12.47
CA ASN A 94 7.08 -5.01 12.35
C ASN A 94 6.58 -4.46 13.70
N SER A 95 7.48 -4.23 14.67
CA SER A 95 7.07 -3.61 15.95
C SER A 95 6.69 -2.15 15.76
N TYR A 96 5.75 -1.67 16.59
CA TYR A 96 5.47 -0.25 16.75
C TYR A 96 6.69 0.51 17.31
N TRP A 97 7.53 -0.17 18.07
CA TRP A 97 8.73 0.38 18.70
C TRP A 97 9.96 0.16 17.83
N LYS A 98 10.52 1.25 17.28
CA LYS A 98 11.75 1.19 16.44
C LYS A 98 12.94 0.54 17.16
N LEU A 99 12.99 0.65 18.49
CA LEU A 99 14.00 0.00 19.32
C LEU A 99 13.94 -1.53 19.21
N MET A 100 12.81 -2.12 18.83
CA MET A 100 12.67 -3.56 18.65
C MET A 100 13.10 -4.04 17.25
N HIS A 101 13.27 -3.15 16.27
CA HIS A 101 13.62 -3.54 14.90
C HIS A 101 15.04 -4.14 14.83
N PRO A 102 15.36 -5.01 13.86
CA PRO A 102 16.73 -5.52 13.73
C PRO A 102 17.72 -4.38 13.49
N ALA A 103 18.75 -4.29 14.31
CA ALA A 103 19.83 -3.31 14.12
C ALA A 103 21.02 -3.91 13.37
N ALA A 104 21.69 -3.08 12.56
CA ALA A 104 22.95 -3.46 11.93
C ALA A 104 24.02 -3.68 13.00
N LEU A 105 24.61 -4.87 13.03
CA LEU A 105 25.63 -5.24 14.01
C LEU A 105 27.02 -4.77 13.55
N PRO A 106 27.89 -4.33 14.46
CA PRO A 106 29.28 -4.03 14.12
C PRO A 106 29.97 -5.26 13.53
N ARG A 107 30.91 -5.08 12.59
CA ARG A 107 31.73 -6.12 11.93
C ARG A 107 32.67 -6.92 12.87
N LYS A 108 32.41 -6.94 14.18
CA LYS A 108 33.09 -7.86 15.08
C LYS A 108 32.40 -9.22 14.93
N ASP A 109 33.12 -10.17 14.35
CA ASP A 109 32.71 -11.56 14.27
C ASP A 109 32.24 -12.01 15.66
N ASN A 110 30.94 -12.34 15.80
CA ASN A 110 30.21 -12.72 17.03
C ASN A 110 29.36 -11.66 17.75
N ALA A 111 29.13 -10.47 17.18
CA ALA A 111 28.03 -9.62 17.67
C ALA A 111 26.67 -10.31 17.37
N ILE A 112 25.81 -10.46 18.38
CA ILE A 112 24.53 -11.23 18.27
C ILE A 112 23.31 -10.37 18.63
N GLY A 113 23.51 -9.21 19.27
CA GLY A 113 22.41 -8.37 19.72
C GLY A 113 22.87 -7.15 20.51
N ARG A 114 21.94 -6.53 21.24
CA ARG A 114 22.12 -5.29 22.02
C ARG A 114 21.41 -5.32 23.37
N VAL A 115 21.98 -4.62 24.35
CA VAL A 115 21.33 -4.34 25.64
C VAL A 115 20.43 -3.13 25.47
N THR A 116 19.21 -3.22 25.99
CA THR A 116 18.22 -2.14 25.93
C THR A 116 17.61 -1.90 27.30
N ASP A 117 16.78 -0.87 27.41
CA ASP A 117 15.96 -0.54 28.58
C ASP A 117 14.49 -0.93 28.38
N PHE A 118 14.15 -1.54 27.25
CA PHE A 118 12.79 -1.87 26.85
C PHE A 118 12.77 -3.09 25.92
N VAL A 119 11.81 -3.99 26.15
CA VAL A 119 11.49 -5.14 25.31
C VAL A 119 9.98 -5.36 25.32
N GLU A 120 9.38 -5.45 24.14
CA GLU A 120 7.96 -5.81 23.99
C GLU A 120 7.77 -7.32 24.26
N PHE A 121 6.88 -7.69 25.18
CA PHE A 121 6.66 -9.08 25.61
C PHE A 121 5.86 -9.90 24.58
N GLN A 122 6.52 -10.30 23.49
CA GLN A 122 5.95 -11.14 22.42
C GLN A 122 6.43 -12.58 22.57
N VAL A 123 7.62 -12.87 22.05
CA VAL A 123 8.39 -14.08 22.35
C VAL A 123 9.60 -13.67 23.18
N SER A 124 9.57 -14.00 24.48
CA SER A 124 10.57 -13.48 25.42
C SER A 124 10.96 -14.54 26.45
N ILE A 125 12.24 -14.59 26.79
CA ILE A 125 12.79 -15.53 27.77
C ILE A 125 13.20 -14.75 29.01
N PHE A 126 12.64 -15.12 30.15
CA PHE A 126 12.89 -14.53 31.47
C PHE A 126 13.73 -15.49 32.32
N THR A 127 14.57 -14.94 33.20
CA THR A 127 15.02 -15.73 34.36
C THR A 127 13.84 -15.95 35.28
N ARG A 128 13.81 -17.07 35.99
CA ARG A 128 12.76 -17.38 36.98
C ARG A 128 12.54 -16.24 37.97
N ASP A 129 13.62 -15.64 38.47
CA ASP A 129 13.52 -14.58 39.48
C ASP A 129 12.98 -13.28 38.88
N SER A 130 13.40 -12.94 37.66
CA SER A 130 12.85 -11.78 36.95
C SER A 130 11.37 -11.97 36.59
N PHE A 131 10.95 -13.19 36.25
CA PHE A 131 9.55 -13.51 36.00
C PHE A 131 8.72 -13.33 37.27
N ARG A 132 9.20 -13.82 38.43
CA ARG A 132 8.52 -13.59 39.71
C ARG A 132 8.40 -12.11 40.07
N CYS A 133 9.43 -11.32 39.81
CA CYS A 133 9.33 -9.87 39.99
C CYS A 133 8.30 -9.25 39.05
N LEU A 134 8.26 -9.65 37.78
CA LEU A 134 7.21 -9.20 36.85
C LEU A 134 5.81 -9.54 37.37
N GLN A 135 5.61 -10.74 37.94
CA GLN A 135 4.33 -11.12 38.57
C GLN A 135 3.95 -10.16 39.71
N SER A 136 4.89 -9.83 40.61
CA SER A 136 4.63 -8.86 41.69
C SER A 136 4.24 -7.47 41.16
N VAL A 137 4.88 -6.99 40.08
CA VAL A 137 4.52 -5.73 39.41
C VAL A 137 3.09 -5.79 38.85
N ILE A 138 2.70 -6.93 38.27
CA ILE A 138 1.37 -7.16 37.69
C ILE A 138 0.28 -7.30 38.79
N GLU A 139 0.61 -7.89 39.93
CA GLU A 139 -0.28 -8.01 41.10
C GLU A 139 -0.56 -6.65 41.75
N GLU A 140 0.44 -5.76 41.81
CA GLU A 140 0.28 -4.37 42.28
C GLU A 140 -0.52 -3.49 41.30
N THR A 141 -0.75 -3.99 40.08
CA THR A 141 -1.48 -3.32 39.01
C THR A 141 -2.75 -4.08 38.60
N PRO A 142 -3.69 -4.35 39.53
CA PRO A 142 -4.82 -5.27 39.30
C PRO A 142 -5.74 -4.83 38.16
N THR A 143 -5.83 -3.53 37.91
CA THR A 143 -6.66 -2.88 36.88
C THR A 143 -6.06 -2.86 35.48
N ILE A 144 -4.82 -3.36 35.33
CA ILE A 144 -4.09 -3.33 34.05
C ILE A 144 -4.09 -4.73 33.46
N HIS A 145 -4.93 -4.93 32.44
CA HIS A 145 -5.15 -6.22 31.80
C HIS A 145 -4.58 -6.26 30.36
N LEU A 146 -4.31 -5.10 29.75
CA LEU A 146 -3.77 -4.97 28.40
C LEU A 146 -2.24 -4.81 28.35
N GLY A 147 -1.59 -4.60 29.49
CA GLY A 147 -0.14 -4.71 29.68
C GLY A 147 0.70 -3.54 29.18
N TRP A 148 0.07 -2.51 28.62
CA TRP A 148 0.78 -1.31 28.14
C TRP A 148 1.42 -0.55 29.29
N GLY A 149 2.72 -0.31 29.22
CA GLY A 149 3.49 0.42 30.24
C GLY A 149 4.22 -0.50 31.22
N VAL A 150 3.78 -1.75 31.38
CA VAL A 150 4.44 -2.74 32.25
C VAL A 150 5.84 -3.08 31.74
N ASP A 151 5.97 -3.21 30.43
CA ASP A 151 7.22 -3.40 29.68
C ASP A 151 8.25 -2.28 29.89
N PHE A 152 7.80 -1.04 30.15
CA PHE A 152 8.67 0.09 30.46
C PHE A 152 9.13 0.15 31.93
N ILE A 153 8.24 -0.20 32.87
CA ILE A 153 8.55 -0.10 34.30
C ILE A 153 9.30 -1.34 34.81
N PHE A 154 9.05 -2.52 34.22
CA PHE A 154 9.62 -3.79 34.66
C PHE A 154 11.16 -3.76 34.76
N PRO A 155 11.93 -3.32 33.73
CA PRO A 155 13.40 -3.31 33.82
C PRO A 155 13.93 -2.48 34.98
N LYS A 156 13.22 -1.41 35.34
CA LYS A 156 13.63 -0.49 36.39
C LYS A 156 13.20 -0.97 37.78
N LEU A 157 11.95 -1.38 37.94
CA LEU A 157 11.43 -1.88 39.22
C LEU A 157 12.12 -3.18 39.65
N CYS A 158 12.40 -4.06 38.69
CA CYS A 158 13.05 -5.34 38.96
C CYS A 158 14.57 -5.31 38.84
N GLY A 159 15.19 -4.16 38.56
CA GLY A 159 16.63 -4.07 38.27
C GLY A 159 17.07 -4.98 37.12
N ALA A 160 16.15 -5.30 36.20
CA ALA A 160 16.34 -6.31 35.18
C ALA A 160 17.10 -5.73 33.98
N ARG A 161 18.25 -6.34 33.68
CA ARG A 161 19.00 -6.10 32.44
C ARG A 161 18.31 -6.82 31.28
N VAL A 162 17.85 -6.07 30.28
CA VAL A 162 17.09 -6.62 29.15
C VAL A 162 17.88 -6.49 27.84
N GLY A 163 17.67 -7.41 26.91
CA GLY A 163 18.40 -7.40 25.64
C GLY A 163 17.62 -7.94 24.45
N ILE A 164 18.05 -7.54 23.27
CA ILE A 164 17.48 -7.92 21.97
C ILE A 164 18.52 -8.67 21.16
N VAL A 165 18.13 -9.79 20.56
CA VAL A 165 18.96 -10.57 19.62
C VAL A 165 18.63 -10.13 18.20
N ASP A 166 19.47 -9.29 17.59
CA ASP A 166 19.22 -8.69 16.27
C ASP A 166 19.37 -9.70 15.12
N VAL A 167 20.13 -10.80 15.32
CA VAL A 167 20.29 -11.85 14.30
C VAL A 167 19.10 -12.80 14.20
N MET A 168 18.11 -12.68 15.10
CA MET A 168 16.88 -13.48 15.10
C MET A 168 15.70 -12.54 15.03
N THR A 169 14.73 -12.85 14.16
CA THR A 169 13.56 -12.00 13.98
C THR A 169 12.26 -12.70 14.34
N GLN A 170 11.28 -11.91 14.76
CA GLN A 170 9.91 -12.31 14.98
C GLN A 170 8.97 -11.37 14.22
N SER A 171 7.76 -11.84 13.92
CA SER A 171 6.72 -11.05 13.25
C SER A 171 5.32 -11.48 13.69
N LYS A 172 4.36 -10.55 13.70
CA LYS A 172 2.93 -10.89 13.85
C LYS A 172 2.36 -11.34 12.52
N TRP A 173 1.67 -12.48 12.51
CA TRP A 173 1.03 -13.00 11.29
C TRP A 173 -0.43 -12.52 11.12
N ARG A 174 -1.12 -12.13 12.21
CA ARG A 174 -2.44 -11.47 12.17
C ARG A 174 -2.33 -9.95 12.26
N LYS A 175 -3.06 -9.22 11.40
CA LYS A 175 -3.10 -7.75 11.33
C LYS A 175 -4.33 -7.12 12.03
N GLU A 176 -5.20 -7.91 12.62
CA GLU A 176 -6.40 -7.41 13.31
C GLU A 176 -6.05 -6.69 14.61
N LYS A 177 -6.70 -5.55 14.85
CA LYS A 177 -6.61 -4.80 16.10
C LYS A 177 -7.50 -5.48 17.14
N LEU A 178 -6.94 -6.45 17.86
CA LEU A 178 -7.67 -7.22 18.87
C LEU A 178 -7.97 -6.45 20.18
N TYR A 179 -7.43 -5.23 20.36
CA TYR A 179 -7.70 -4.40 21.54
C TYR A 179 -7.96 -2.93 21.16
N ASP A 180 -8.79 -2.23 21.95
CA ASP A 180 -9.06 -0.80 21.78
C ASP A 180 -7.80 0.02 22.15
N PRO A 181 -7.19 0.75 21.20
CA PRO A 181 -6.03 1.59 21.49
C PRO A 181 -6.31 2.68 22.52
N LYS A 182 -7.55 3.19 22.61
CA LYS A 182 -7.93 4.21 23.59
C LYS A 182 -7.92 3.64 25.01
N GLU A 183 -8.39 2.41 25.19
CA GLU A 183 -8.41 1.71 26.48
C GLU A 183 -6.98 1.36 26.93
N ALA A 184 -6.16 0.79 26.04
CA ALA A 184 -4.75 0.51 26.33
C ALA A 184 -3.95 1.77 26.73
N GLN A 185 -4.23 2.91 26.09
CA GLN A 185 -3.61 4.20 26.45
C GLN A 185 -4.08 4.71 27.82
N ARG A 186 -5.34 4.47 28.20
CA ARG A 186 -5.84 4.82 29.55
C ARG A 186 -5.15 3.97 30.61
N GLU A 187 -5.09 2.64 30.42
CA GLU A 187 -4.38 1.74 31.35
C GLU A 187 -2.90 2.12 31.50
N MET A 188 -2.23 2.48 30.39
CA MET A 188 -0.86 2.97 30.40
C MET A 188 -0.73 4.24 31.25
N ALA A 189 -1.62 5.22 31.06
CA ALA A 189 -1.61 6.46 31.84
C ALA A 189 -1.86 6.21 33.33
N GLU A 190 -2.71 5.26 33.69
CA GLU A 190 -2.93 4.83 35.07
C GLU A 190 -1.70 4.14 35.67
N THR A 191 -1.07 3.23 34.90
CA THR A 191 0.19 2.57 35.28
C THR A 191 1.25 3.61 35.62
N LEU A 192 1.47 4.57 34.72
CA LEU A 192 2.48 5.60 34.90
C LEU A 192 2.16 6.60 36.02
N ARG A 193 0.91 6.73 36.44
CA ARG A 193 0.52 7.55 37.61
C ARG A 193 0.80 6.85 38.94
N LYS A 194 0.74 5.51 38.98
CA LYS A 194 0.97 4.73 40.21
C LYS A 194 2.43 4.68 40.63
N PHE A 195 3.37 4.78 39.69
CA PHE A 195 4.80 4.70 39.98
C PHE A 195 5.47 6.08 39.95
N PRO A 196 6.41 6.38 40.88
CA PRO A 196 6.99 7.71 41.02
C PRO A 196 7.81 8.14 39.78
N LEU A 197 7.80 9.45 39.50
CA LEU A 197 8.50 10.07 38.35
C LEU A 197 10.01 9.79 38.32
N GLU A 198 10.61 9.43 39.45
CA GLU A 198 12.01 9.03 39.56
C GLU A 198 12.29 7.67 38.88
N VAL A 199 11.35 6.73 38.96
CA VAL A 199 11.35 5.48 38.16
C VAL A 199 11.15 5.81 36.68
N LEU A 200 10.43 6.89 36.37
CA LEU A 200 10.16 7.36 35.01
C LEU A 200 11.20 8.34 34.45
N ARG A 201 12.33 8.62 35.13
CA ARG A 201 13.41 9.45 34.53
C ARG A 201 13.83 8.85 33.18
N GLY A 202 13.60 9.60 32.11
CA GLY A 202 13.75 9.17 30.71
C GLY A 202 12.44 9.13 29.90
N TYR A 203 11.27 9.18 30.56
CA TYR A 203 9.95 9.21 29.92
C TYR A 203 9.36 10.63 29.96
N LYS A 204 9.07 11.22 28.78
CA LYS A 204 8.26 12.44 28.65
C LYS A 204 6.86 12.07 28.14
N PRO A 205 5.78 12.32 28.91
CA PRO A 205 4.43 12.18 28.40
C PRO A 205 4.07 13.41 27.57
N GLY A 206 3.80 13.21 26.28
CA GLY A 206 2.98 14.11 25.45
C GLY A 206 3.58 15.47 25.03
N HIS A 207 3.56 15.70 23.72
CA HIS A 207 3.85 16.94 22.97
C HIS A 207 5.31 17.19 22.54
N ARG A 208 5.47 17.40 21.22
CA ARG A 208 6.69 17.51 20.39
C ARG A 208 7.36 16.17 20.00
N HIS A 209 7.05 15.68 18.81
CA HIS A 209 7.93 14.77 18.07
C HIS A 209 9.04 15.57 17.39
N ASP A 210 9.96 16.09 18.20
CA ASP A 210 11.35 16.28 17.77
C ASP A 210 12.15 15.19 18.46
N SER A 211 12.79 14.34 17.66
CA SER A 211 13.79 13.39 18.14
C SER A 211 14.93 14.17 18.80
N PRO A 212 15.34 13.88 20.06
CA PRO A 212 16.66 14.29 20.48
C PRO A 212 17.67 13.31 19.86
N SER A 213 18.53 13.83 19.00
CA SER A 213 19.84 13.23 18.74
C SER A 213 20.60 13.16 20.06
N TRP A 214 20.90 11.97 20.57
CA TRP A 214 21.85 11.85 21.67
C TRP A 214 23.26 11.76 21.10
N SER A 215 23.90 12.92 20.98
CA SER A 215 25.36 13.03 20.97
C SER A 215 25.87 12.71 22.37
N LEU A 216 26.74 11.71 22.52
CA LEU A 216 27.48 11.47 23.75
C LEU A 216 28.29 12.73 24.09
N HIS A 217 27.97 13.37 25.21
CA HIS A 217 28.87 14.28 25.89
C HIS A 217 29.29 13.58 27.17
N GLU A 218 30.51 13.05 27.17
CA GLU A 218 31.17 12.56 28.38
C GLU A 218 31.44 13.75 29.30
N GLN A 219 30.90 13.70 30.52
CA GLN A 219 31.47 14.42 31.66
C GLN A 219 31.92 13.39 32.71
N PRO A 220 33.09 13.60 33.33
CA PRO A 220 33.76 12.58 34.12
C PRO A 220 33.10 12.41 35.48
N VAL A 221 32.81 11.17 35.86
CA VAL A 221 32.50 10.82 37.25
C VAL A 221 33.81 10.47 37.94
N GLN A 222 34.11 11.18 39.03
CA GLN A 222 35.25 10.91 39.91
C GLN A 222 35.10 9.53 40.56
N HIS A 223 36.11 8.68 40.41
CA HIS A 223 36.24 7.45 41.20
C HIS A 223 37.02 7.73 42.48
N THR A 224 36.38 7.47 43.62
CA THR A 224 37.04 7.39 44.93
C THR A 224 37.81 6.07 45.03
N TRP A 225 39.08 6.18 45.42
CA TRP A 225 40.03 5.08 45.55
C TRP A 225 39.62 4.08 46.64
N SER A 226 39.81 2.78 46.40
CA SER A 226 39.94 1.75 47.44
C SER A 226 41.11 0.83 47.10
N GLU A 227 41.87 0.44 48.14
CA GLU A 227 43.21 -0.16 48.10
C GLU A 227 43.29 -1.57 47.46
N PRO A 228 44.46 -1.98 46.94
CA PRO A 228 44.62 -3.27 46.26
C PRO A 228 44.87 -4.42 47.25
N VAL A 229 44.18 -5.55 47.05
CA VAL A 229 44.53 -6.85 47.63
C VAL A 229 45.30 -7.65 46.59
N GLN A 230 46.54 -8.01 46.91
CA GLN A 230 47.42 -8.87 46.10
C GLN A 230 47.02 -10.35 46.21
N HIS A 231 47.07 -11.12 45.11
CA HIS A 231 47.47 -12.53 45.14
C HIS A 231 48.18 -12.98 43.85
N THR A 232 49.47 -13.27 44.04
CA THR A 232 50.37 -14.32 43.55
C THR A 232 50.13 -15.06 42.22
N TRP A 233 51.16 -15.02 41.37
CA TRP A 233 51.37 -15.82 40.15
C TRP A 233 51.71 -17.30 40.44
N SER A 234 51.34 -18.21 39.52
CA SER A 234 51.95 -19.53 39.35
C SER A 234 52.20 -19.83 37.86
N GLU A 235 53.31 -20.53 37.57
CA GLU A 235 54.00 -20.71 36.28
C GLU A 235 53.31 -21.67 35.27
N PRO A 236 53.65 -21.62 33.97
CA PRO A 236 52.99 -22.40 32.93
C PRO A 236 53.56 -23.81 32.78
N VAL A 237 52.70 -24.81 32.57
CA VAL A 237 53.10 -26.18 32.19
C VAL A 237 52.98 -26.35 30.68
N GLN A 238 54.08 -26.72 30.03
CA GLN A 238 54.15 -27.16 28.63
C GLN A 238 53.84 -28.66 28.50
N HIS A 239 53.13 -29.06 27.43
CA HIS A 239 53.31 -30.39 26.83
C HIS A 239 53.15 -30.37 25.30
N THR A 240 54.31 -30.58 24.66
CA THR A 240 54.70 -31.50 23.57
C THR A 240 53.78 -31.79 22.36
N TRP A 241 54.37 -31.55 21.18
CA TRP A 241 53.95 -31.98 19.83
C TRP A 241 53.99 -33.51 19.65
N SER A 242 53.07 -34.05 18.83
CA SER A 242 53.16 -35.40 18.23
C SER A 242 52.88 -35.34 16.72
N GLU A 243 53.56 -36.22 15.97
CA GLU A 243 53.70 -36.31 14.49
C GLU A 243 52.43 -36.73 13.71
N PRO A 244 52.39 -36.55 12.37
CA PRO A 244 51.18 -36.78 11.57
C PRO A 244 50.97 -38.27 11.23
N VAL A 245 49.74 -38.76 11.36
CA VAL A 245 49.34 -40.10 10.88
C VAL A 245 48.62 -39.98 9.52
N GLN A 246 49.06 -40.82 8.59
CA GLN A 246 48.68 -40.86 7.18
C GLN A 246 47.22 -41.29 6.92
N HIS A 247 46.67 -40.79 5.81
CA HIS A 247 45.39 -41.18 5.24
C HIS A 247 45.41 -42.62 4.71
N HIS A 248 44.32 -43.38 4.94
CA HIS A 248 43.95 -44.55 4.15
C HIS A 248 42.52 -44.35 3.61
N TRP A 249 42.38 -44.45 2.30
CA TRP A 249 41.10 -44.51 1.60
C TRP A 249 40.47 -45.90 1.79
N SER A 250 39.15 -45.96 2.00
CA SER A 250 38.35 -47.17 1.84
C SER A 250 37.15 -46.88 0.91
N GLU A 251 36.86 -47.87 0.06
CA GLU A 251 35.91 -47.89 -1.06
C GLU A 251 34.43 -47.76 -0.65
N PRO A 252 33.52 -47.39 -1.58
CA PRO A 252 32.11 -47.15 -1.26
C PRO A 252 31.33 -48.45 -1.02
N VAL A 253 30.58 -48.50 0.08
CA VAL A 253 29.59 -49.56 0.32
C VAL A 253 28.24 -49.15 -0.29
N GLN A 254 27.75 -49.95 -1.25
CA GLN A 254 26.38 -49.91 -1.75
C GLN A 254 25.41 -50.42 -0.69
N HIS A 255 24.27 -49.74 -0.50
CA HIS A 255 23.08 -50.36 0.07
C HIS A 255 21.81 -50.09 -0.74
N ASN A 256 21.05 -51.18 -0.87
CA ASN A 256 19.96 -51.44 -1.80
C ASN A 256 18.68 -50.66 -1.53
N TRP A 257 17.95 -50.41 -2.62
CA TRP A 257 16.55 -50.02 -2.64
C TRP A 257 15.65 -51.07 -1.96
N SER A 258 14.68 -50.61 -1.18
CA SER A 258 13.51 -51.39 -0.77
C SER A 258 12.26 -50.83 -1.45
N GLU A 259 11.40 -51.73 -1.93
CA GLU A 259 10.15 -51.47 -2.68
C GLU A 259 9.06 -50.77 -1.84
N PRO A 260 8.09 -50.08 -2.49
CA PRO A 260 7.05 -49.34 -1.79
C PRO A 260 5.95 -50.26 -1.24
N VAL A 261 5.57 -50.05 0.02
CA VAL A 261 4.36 -50.65 0.60
C VAL A 261 3.14 -49.85 0.13
N GLN A 262 2.26 -50.51 -0.62
CA GLN A 262 0.92 -50.01 -0.95
C GLN A 262 0.03 -50.04 0.30
N HIS A 263 -0.66 -48.93 0.58
CA HIS A 263 -1.86 -48.96 1.42
C HIS A 263 -3.10 -48.67 0.58
N ASN A 264 -4.00 -49.66 0.60
CA ASN A 264 -5.32 -49.69 0.00
C ASN A 264 -6.19 -48.52 0.47
N GLY A 265 -7.01 -48.03 -0.46
CA GLY A 265 -8.00 -46.99 -0.22
C GLY A 265 -9.13 -47.42 0.71
N SER A 266 -9.65 -46.42 1.40
CA SER A 266 -11.00 -46.40 1.98
C SER A 266 -11.68 -45.12 1.52
N GLU A 267 -12.92 -45.26 1.04
CA GLU A 267 -13.80 -44.26 0.43
C GLU A 267 -14.00 -42.96 1.25
N PRO A 268 -14.41 -41.85 0.60
CA PRO A 268 -14.54 -40.55 1.25
C PRO A 268 -15.80 -40.48 2.11
N VAL A 269 -15.64 -40.14 3.39
CA VAL A 269 -16.73 -39.66 4.22
C VAL A 269 -17.01 -38.21 3.83
N GLN A 270 -18.17 -37.97 3.21
CA GLN A 270 -18.72 -36.63 3.04
C GLN A 270 -18.99 -36.01 4.41
N HIS A 271 -18.27 -34.93 4.74
CA HIS A 271 -18.71 -34.00 5.77
C HIS A 271 -19.16 -32.69 5.12
N ASN A 272 -20.46 -32.43 5.26
CA ASN A 272 -21.15 -31.19 4.93
C ASN A 272 -20.38 -29.97 5.43
N ARG A 273 -19.95 -29.12 4.50
CA ARG A 273 -19.49 -27.76 4.76
C ARG A 273 -20.73 -26.90 5.02
N SER A 274 -21.16 -26.81 6.28
CA SER A 274 -22.05 -25.73 6.72
C SER A 274 -21.23 -24.44 6.70
N GLY A 275 -21.52 -23.58 5.74
CA GLY A 275 -20.92 -22.27 5.59
C GLY A 275 -21.26 -21.35 6.77
N THR A 276 -20.30 -20.51 7.13
CA THR A 276 -20.51 -19.21 7.80
C THR A 276 -19.26 -18.33 7.82
N PHE A 277 -18.07 -18.80 7.45
CA PHE A 277 -16.83 -17.99 7.61
C PHE A 277 -16.22 -17.39 6.33
N GLU A 278 -16.75 -17.65 5.13
CA GLU A 278 -16.32 -16.96 3.89
C GLU A 278 -17.22 -15.76 3.53
N GLU A 279 -18.39 -15.64 4.18
CA GLU A 279 -19.44 -14.66 3.80
C GLU A 279 -19.23 -13.28 4.45
N GLU A 280 -18.59 -13.20 5.62
CA GLU A 280 -18.51 -11.93 6.39
C GLU A 280 -17.43 -10.97 5.84
N ASP A 281 -16.23 -11.48 5.51
CA ASP A 281 -15.15 -10.71 4.86
C ASP A 281 -15.54 -10.28 3.43
N THR A 282 -16.26 -11.13 2.69
CA THR A 282 -16.75 -10.77 1.35
C THR A 282 -17.91 -9.78 1.43
N PHE A 283 -18.73 -9.78 2.49
CA PHE A 283 -19.87 -8.88 2.62
C PHE A 283 -19.46 -7.43 2.91
N GLU A 284 -18.52 -7.16 3.84
CA GLU A 284 -18.05 -5.79 4.10
C GLU A 284 -17.30 -5.18 2.91
N ASP A 285 -16.38 -5.94 2.29
CA ASP A 285 -15.62 -5.49 1.10
C ASP A 285 -16.56 -5.24 -0.10
N THR A 286 -17.59 -6.07 -0.29
CA THR A 286 -18.58 -5.88 -1.36
C THR A 286 -19.48 -4.68 -1.11
N VAL A 287 -19.87 -4.42 0.15
CA VAL A 287 -20.67 -3.25 0.54
C VAL A 287 -19.87 -1.96 0.37
N LEU A 288 -18.58 -1.96 0.75
CA LEU A 288 -17.69 -0.82 0.55
C LEU A 288 -17.45 -0.57 -0.95
N LEU A 289 -17.22 -1.60 -1.75
CA LEU A 289 -17.09 -1.49 -3.21
C LEU A 289 -18.36 -0.89 -3.87
N ARG A 290 -19.54 -1.38 -3.48
CA ARG A 290 -20.83 -0.85 -3.99
C ARG A 290 -20.99 0.62 -3.64
N LYS A 291 -20.60 1.03 -2.43
CA LYS A 291 -20.62 2.45 -2.03
C LYS A 291 -19.64 3.30 -2.84
N ILE A 292 -18.44 2.79 -3.13
CA ILE A 292 -17.41 3.48 -3.92
C ILE A 292 -17.87 3.75 -5.36
N LEU A 293 -18.49 2.76 -6.00
CA LEU A 293 -18.92 2.87 -7.39
C LEU A 293 -20.31 3.48 -7.57
N ALA A 294 -21.11 3.61 -6.50
CA ALA A 294 -22.46 4.17 -6.56
C ALA A 294 -22.47 5.61 -7.08
N VAL A 295 -21.62 6.50 -6.54
CA VAL A 295 -21.63 7.93 -6.92
C VAL A 295 -21.32 8.14 -8.42
N PRO A 296 -20.25 7.55 -8.99
CA PRO A 296 -20.01 7.63 -10.43
C PRO A 296 -21.11 6.97 -11.27
N SER A 297 -21.70 5.86 -10.79
CA SER A 297 -22.78 5.16 -11.51
C SER A 297 -24.07 5.98 -11.57
N VAL A 298 -24.45 6.61 -10.46
CA VAL A 298 -25.60 7.53 -10.42
C VAL A 298 -25.36 8.72 -11.34
N ALA A 299 -24.15 9.28 -11.35
CA ALA A 299 -23.81 10.38 -12.26
C ALA A 299 -23.93 9.97 -13.74
N LEU A 300 -23.50 8.75 -14.10
CA LEU A 300 -23.69 8.20 -15.45
C LEU A 300 -25.19 8.11 -15.81
N LEU A 301 -26.00 7.50 -14.95
CA LEU A 301 -27.44 7.30 -15.19
C LEU A 301 -28.19 8.62 -15.31
N VAL A 302 -27.98 9.54 -14.36
CA VAL A 302 -28.58 10.88 -14.39
C VAL A 302 -28.12 11.65 -15.63
N GLY A 303 -26.84 11.54 -15.98
CA GLY A 303 -26.29 12.19 -17.17
C GLY A 303 -26.93 11.68 -18.47
N VAL A 304 -27.14 10.36 -18.60
CA VAL A 304 -27.85 9.76 -19.75
C VAL A 304 -29.30 10.23 -19.79
N ALA A 305 -30.01 10.21 -18.67
CA ALA A 305 -31.40 10.67 -18.59
C ALA A 305 -31.53 12.16 -18.98
N GLN A 306 -30.65 13.02 -18.48
CA GLN A 306 -30.63 14.45 -18.81
C GLN A 306 -30.29 14.70 -20.28
N LYS A 307 -29.35 13.94 -20.84
CA LYS A 307 -29.00 14.03 -22.27
C LYS A 307 -30.17 13.57 -23.15
N SER A 308 -30.89 12.53 -22.75
CA SER A 308 -32.07 12.02 -23.47
C SER A 308 -33.28 12.95 -23.36
N SER A 309 -33.41 13.71 -22.28
CA SER A 309 -34.53 14.63 -22.04
C SER A 309 -34.43 15.95 -22.82
N ASN A 310 -33.32 16.23 -23.53
CA ASN A 310 -33.04 17.47 -24.27
C ASN A 310 -33.13 18.80 -23.47
N ASN A 311 -33.42 18.76 -22.17
CA ASN A 311 -33.56 19.95 -21.32
C ASN A 311 -32.21 20.66 -21.05
N MET A 312 -31.14 19.89 -20.80
CA MET A 312 -29.77 20.40 -20.58
C MET A 312 -28.70 19.42 -21.13
N PRO A 313 -28.56 19.29 -22.46
CA PRO A 313 -27.69 18.28 -23.08
C PRO A 313 -26.20 18.45 -22.71
N THR A 314 -25.76 19.70 -22.45
CA THR A 314 -24.41 19.99 -21.98
C THR A 314 -24.19 19.43 -20.57
N CYS A 315 -25.05 19.71 -19.59
CA CYS A 315 -24.94 19.16 -18.24
C CYS A 315 -24.97 17.63 -18.22
N GLY A 316 -25.86 17.02 -19.01
CA GLY A 316 -25.92 15.56 -19.14
C GLY A 316 -24.61 14.98 -19.67
N THR A 317 -24.03 15.59 -20.71
CA THR A 317 -22.73 15.17 -21.25
C THR A 317 -21.60 15.35 -20.23
N PHE A 318 -21.67 16.39 -19.39
CA PHE A 318 -20.70 16.61 -18.33
C PHE A 318 -20.75 15.53 -17.25
N LEU A 319 -21.95 15.19 -16.78
CA LEU A 319 -22.19 14.16 -15.78
C LEU A 319 -21.80 12.78 -16.28
N ILE A 320 -22.07 12.47 -17.55
CA ILE A 320 -21.63 11.21 -18.17
C ILE A 320 -20.11 11.11 -18.12
N PHE A 321 -19.39 12.17 -18.49
CA PHE A 321 -17.93 12.13 -18.50
C PHE A 321 -17.34 12.10 -17.08
N PHE A 322 -17.91 12.83 -16.12
CA PHE A 322 -17.56 12.71 -14.71
C PHE A 322 -17.73 11.27 -14.22
N GLY A 323 -18.91 10.70 -14.42
CA GLY A 323 -19.22 9.35 -14.01
C GLY A 323 -18.31 8.32 -14.68
N ALA A 324 -18.08 8.41 -16.00
CA ALA A 324 -17.19 7.49 -16.72
C ALA A 324 -15.73 7.57 -16.24
N GLN A 325 -15.19 8.79 -16.10
CA GLN A 325 -13.80 9.00 -15.67
C GLN A 325 -13.58 8.54 -14.22
N SER A 326 -14.46 8.95 -13.30
CA SER A 326 -14.36 8.57 -11.89
C SER A 326 -14.61 7.08 -11.70
N PHE A 327 -15.56 6.48 -12.42
CA PHE A 327 -15.84 5.06 -12.35
C PHE A 327 -14.63 4.23 -12.77
N LEU A 328 -14.05 4.49 -13.94
CA LEU A 328 -12.89 3.72 -14.43
C LEU A 328 -11.68 3.88 -13.49
N THR A 329 -11.43 5.10 -13.03
CA THR A 329 -10.32 5.38 -12.10
C THR A 329 -10.47 4.63 -10.77
N LEU A 330 -11.66 4.72 -10.16
CA LEU A 330 -11.96 4.02 -8.91
C LEU A 330 -12.03 2.51 -9.09
N TYR A 331 -12.50 2.03 -10.25
CA TYR A 331 -12.49 0.61 -10.59
C TYR A 331 -11.06 0.06 -10.60
N MET A 332 -10.16 0.72 -11.34
CA MET A 332 -8.76 0.28 -11.43
C MET A 332 -8.07 0.28 -10.06
N LYS A 333 -8.31 1.30 -9.23
CA LYS A 333 -7.64 1.41 -7.92
C LYS A 333 -8.29 0.57 -6.82
N ASN A 334 -9.61 0.44 -6.78
CA ASN A 334 -10.31 -0.14 -5.63
C ASN A 334 -10.93 -1.50 -5.91
N VAL A 335 -11.30 -1.79 -7.16
CA VAL A 335 -11.81 -3.12 -7.53
C VAL A 335 -10.64 -4.01 -7.89
N LEU A 336 -9.84 -3.59 -8.87
CA LEU A 336 -8.77 -4.43 -9.39
C LEU A 336 -7.62 -4.57 -8.39
N SER A 337 -7.18 -3.49 -7.73
CA SER A 337 -6.05 -3.53 -6.79
C SER A 337 -6.36 -4.11 -5.41
N GLN A 338 -7.63 -4.19 -4.99
CA GLN A 338 -8.01 -4.77 -3.69
C GLN A 338 -8.57 -6.19 -3.80
N SER A 339 -8.84 -6.67 -5.03
CA SER A 339 -9.31 -8.04 -5.26
C SER A 339 -8.38 -9.06 -4.61
N VAL A 340 -8.95 -10.01 -3.87
CA VAL A 340 -8.16 -11.03 -3.17
C VAL A 340 -7.80 -12.14 -4.15
N VAL A 341 -6.49 -12.33 -4.38
CA VAL A 341 -5.98 -13.43 -5.23
C VAL A 341 -5.72 -14.67 -4.38
N ALA A 342 -5.06 -14.52 -3.24
CA ALA A 342 -4.84 -15.58 -2.25
C ALA A 342 -4.59 -14.96 -0.87
N HIS A 343 -4.41 -15.79 0.17
CA HIS A 343 -4.11 -15.29 1.53
C HIS A 343 -2.86 -14.40 1.52
N GLY A 344 -3.03 -13.12 1.86
CA GLY A 344 -1.96 -12.11 1.85
C GLY A 344 -1.63 -11.51 0.48
N LEU A 345 -2.18 -12.03 -0.62
CA LEU A 345 -2.01 -11.51 -1.97
C LEU A 345 -3.28 -10.78 -2.44
N LYS A 346 -3.18 -9.46 -2.55
CA LYS A 346 -4.25 -8.61 -3.08
C LYS A 346 -3.80 -7.93 -4.37
N GLY A 347 -4.78 -7.68 -5.24
CA GLY A 347 -4.62 -6.94 -6.48
C GLY A 347 -3.99 -7.73 -7.61
N LEU A 348 -3.92 -7.08 -8.77
CA LEU A 348 -3.25 -7.58 -9.96
C LEU A 348 -2.23 -6.55 -10.45
N PRO A 349 -0.97 -6.57 -9.95
CA PRO A 349 0.07 -5.61 -10.31
C PRO A 349 0.69 -5.92 -11.68
N ALA A 350 -0.17 -5.94 -12.72
CA ALA A 350 0.20 -6.21 -14.10
C ALA A 350 -0.33 -5.08 -15.02
N PRO A 351 0.17 -3.83 -14.85
CA PRO A 351 -0.42 -2.65 -15.47
C PRO A 351 -0.41 -2.68 -17.01
N PHE A 352 0.65 -3.20 -17.63
CA PHE A 352 0.77 -3.26 -19.09
C PHE A 352 -0.09 -4.40 -19.67
N ALA A 353 -0.12 -5.54 -18.99
CA ALA A 353 -0.98 -6.67 -19.34
C ALA A 353 -2.46 -6.31 -19.25
N VAL A 354 -2.88 -5.67 -18.15
CA VAL A 354 -4.26 -5.20 -18.00
C VAL A 354 -4.62 -4.20 -19.08
N THR A 355 -3.72 -3.25 -19.39
CA THR A 355 -3.93 -2.29 -20.48
C THR A 355 -4.05 -2.99 -21.85
N GLY A 356 -3.20 -3.99 -22.12
CA GLY A 356 -3.24 -4.78 -23.35
C GLY A 356 -4.54 -5.58 -23.48
N MET A 357 -4.96 -6.24 -22.41
CA MET A 357 -6.26 -6.92 -22.34
C MET A 357 -7.42 -5.95 -22.58
N GLN A 358 -7.39 -4.76 -21.98
CA GLN A 358 -8.41 -3.72 -22.23
C GLN A 358 -8.51 -3.34 -23.70
N GLN A 359 -7.38 -3.19 -24.40
CA GLN A 359 -7.37 -2.88 -25.83
C GLN A 359 -7.92 -4.03 -26.69
N LEU A 360 -7.53 -5.28 -26.41
CA LEU A 360 -8.05 -6.44 -27.12
C LEU A 360 -9.56 -6.61 -26.91
N VAL A 361 -10.03 -6.50 -25.67
CA VAL A 361 -11.46 -6.51 -25.34
C VAL A 361 -12.17 -5.37 -26.04
N SER A 362 -11.55 -4.19 -26.11
CA SER A 362 -12.13 -3.03 -26.80
C SER A 362 -12.32 -3.27 -28.29
N PHE A 363 -11.33 -3.85 -28.95
CA PHE A 363 -11.41 -4.23 -30.35
C PHE A 363 -12.55 -5.24 -30.59
N LEU A 364 -12.60 -6.31 -29.79
CA LEU A 364 -13.62 -7.35 -29.91
C LEU A 364 -15.04 -6.80 -29.66
N ALA A 365 -15.20 -5.93 -28.66
CA ALA A 365 -16.47 -5.29 -28.34
C ALA A 365 -16.96 -4.39 -29.48
N ILE A 366 -16.07 -3.61 -30.11
CA ILE A 366 -16.44 -2.79 -31.27
C ILE A 366 -16.78 -3.67 -32.48
N VAL A 367 -16.01 -4.73 -32.76
CA VAL A 367 -16.32 -5.67 -33.84
C VAL A 367 -17.69 -6.32 -33.64
N LEU A 368 -18.02 -6.71 -32.39
CA LEU A 368 -19.33 -7.23 -32.05
C LEU A 368 -20.44 -6.18 -32.24
N LEU A 369 -20.21 -4.94 -31.78
CA LEU A 369 -21.13 -3.82 -31.99
C LEU A 369 -21.41 -3.60 -33.49
N LEU A 370 -20.39 -3.63 -34.34
CA LEU A 370 -20.55 -3.48 -35.78
C LEU A 370 -21.35 -4.63 -36.41
N LYS A 371 -21.18 -5.86 -35.92
CA LYS A 371 -22.00 -7.00 -36.34
C LYS A 371 -23.47 -6.80 -35.96
N VAL A 372 -23.74 -6.37 -34.72
CA VAL A 372 -25.10 -6.09 -34.22
C VAL A 372 -25.75 -4.95 -35.00
N LEU A 373 -25.03 -3.86 -35.25
CA LEU A 373 -25.53 -2.73 -36.04
C LEU A 373 -25.91 -3.17 -37.46
N LYS A 374 -25.09 -4.01 -38.08
CA LYS A 374 -25.37 -4.61 -39.40
C LYS A 374 -26.64 -5.47 -39.39
N THR A 375 -26.86 -6.28 -38.36
CA THR A 375 -28.08 -7.10 -38.24
C THR A 375 -29.33 -6.27 -37.94
N SER A 376 -29.19 -5.12 -37.29
CA SER A 376 -30.29 -4.20 -36.96
C SER A 376 -30.63 -3.20 -38.06
N GLY A 377 -30.06 -3.34 -39.26
CA GLY A 377 -30.32 -2.46 -40.41
C GLY A 377 -29.60 -1.10 -40.37
N MET A 378 -28.88 -0.78 -39.29
CA MET A 378 -28.06 0.44 -39.18
C MET A 378 -26.64 0.14 -39.69
N GLN A 379 -26.34 0.45 -40.95
CA GLN A 379 -25.01 0.20 -41.52
C GLN A 379 -24.02 1.31 -41.14
N TYR A 380 -23.19 1.06 -40.12
CA TYR A 380 -21.98 1.84 -39.89
C TYR A 380 -20.79 1.13 -40.55
N LYS A 381 -20.09 1.82 -41.45
CA LYS A 381 -18.88 1.31 -42.12
C LYS A 381 -17.66 2.05 -41.56
N PRO A 382 -16.76 1.36 -40.82
CA PRO A 382 -15.54 1.98 -40.32
C PRO A 382 -14.69 2.53 -41.45
N LYS A 383 -14.08 3.71 -41.24
CA LYS A 383 -13.20 4.32 -42.24
C LYS A 383 -11.89 3.53 -42.33
N GLY A 384 -11.55 3.06 -43.53
CA GLY A 384 -10.29 2.34 -43.79
C GLY A 384 -9.08 3.27 -43.78
N LEU A 385 -7.90 2.71 -43.52
CA LEU A 385 -6.62 3.39 -43.73
C LEU A 385 -6.16 3.12 -45.16
N GLU A 386 -6.07 4.16 -45.98
CA GLU A 386 -5.82 4.06 -47.43
C GLU A 386 -4.35 4.33 -47.80
N SER A 387 -3.59 4.96 -46.89
CA SER A 387 -2.21 5.39 -47.14
C SER A 387 -1.25 4.90 -46.06
N TRP A 388 -0.01 4.59 -46.47
CA TRP A 388 1.07 4.25 -45.54
C TRP A 388 1.37 5.38 -44.54
N ASN A 389 1.12 6.64 -44.92
CA ASN A 389 1.25 7.77 -44.00
C ASN A 389 0.19 7.74 -42.90
N GLN A 390 -1.04 7.33 -43.24
CA GLN A 390 -2.13 7.17 -42.26
C GLN A 390 -1.85 6.00 -41.31
N VAL A 391 -1.28 4.90 -41.82
CA VAL A 391 -0.84 3.75 -40.98
C VAL A 391 0.25 4.19 -40.01
N ARG A 392 1.30 4.86 -40.49
CA ARG A 392 2.39 5.36 -39.63
C ARG A 392 1.89 6.33 -38.56
N ALA A 393 1.01 7.26 -38.94
CA ALA A 393 0.42 8.17 -37.98
C ALA A 393 -0.41 7.42 -36.93
N THR A 394 -1.17 6.39 -37.33
CA THR A 394 -1.99 5.57 -36.42
C THR A 394 -1.14 4.78 -35.44
N VAL A 395 -0.02 4.22 -35.90
CA VAL A 395 0.97 3.56 -35.03
C VAL A 395 1.59 4.57 -34.05
N GLY A 396 1.92 5.79 -34.52
CA GLY A 396 2.39 6.86 -33.64
C GLY A 396 1.36 7.26 -32.58
N LEU A 397 0.09 7.32 -32.94
CA LEU A 397 -1.01 7.58 -31.99
C LEU A 397 -1.13 6.45 -30.96
N ALA A 398 -1.02 5.18 -31.40
CA ALA A 398 -1.04 4.04 -30.51
C ALA A 398 0.16 4.00 -29.56
N ALA A 399 1.35 4.42 -30.01
CA ALA A 399 2.52 4.54 -29.14
C ALA A 399 2.31 5.59 -28.04
N CYS A 400 1.75 6.76 -28.39
CA CYS A 400 1.38 7.78 -27.40
C CYS A 400 0.31 7.27 -26.44
N PHE A 401 -0.69 6.54 -26.92
CA PHE A 401 -1.72 5.92 -26.08
C PHE A 401 -1.10 4.93 -25.08
N VAL A 402 -0.20 4.04 -25.53
CA VAL A 402 0.49 3.07 -24.67
C VAL A 402 1.30 3.76 -23.58
N LEU A 403 2.05 4.81 -23.93
CA LEU A 403 2.85 5.57 -22.97
C LEU A 403 1.99 6.43 -22.05
N ASN A 404 0.84 6.92 -22.50
CA ASN A 404 -0.13 7.64 -21.66
C ASN A 404 -0.81 6.67 -20.67
N VAL A 405 -1.55 5.69 -21.16
CA VAL A 405 -2.40 4.83 -20.32
C VAL A 405 -1.60 3.78 -19.56
N GLY A 406 -0.62 3.14 -20.21
CA GLY A 406 0.21 2.11 -19.59
C GLY A 406 1.04 2.67 -18.42
N LEU A 407 1.72 3.79 -18.61
CA LEU A 407 2.50 4.43 -17.53
C LEU A 407 1.61 5.00 -16.43
N ASN A 408 0.38 5.41 -16.74
CA ASN A 408 -0.57 5.80 -15.71
C ASN A 408 -1.01 4.63 -14.83
N ASN A 409 -1.30 3.48 -15.45
CA ASN A 409 -1.68 2.28 -14.73
C ASN A 409 -0.50 1.76 -13.89
N LEU A 410 0.73 1.85 -14.39
CA LEU A 410 1.94 1.62 -13.61
C LEU A 410 2.02 2.60 -12.41
N SER A 411 1.82 3.89 -12.64
CA SER A 411 1.81 4.89 -11.57
C SER A 411 0.74 4.62 -10.49
N LEU A 412 -0.48 4.22 -10.88
CA LEU A 412 -1.56 3.87 -9.94
C LEU A 412 -1.26 2.64 -9.08
N SER A 413 -0.40 1.74 -9.58
CA SER A 413 0.09 0.59 -8.81
C SER A 413 1.15 0.98 -7.77
N LEU A 414 1.85 2.10 -7.98
CA LEU A 414 2.97 2.57 -7.12
C LEU A 414 2.57 3.71 -6.19
N LEU A 415 1.57 4.50 -6.55
CA LEU A 415 1.16 5.71 -5.82
C LEU A 415 -0.26 5.61 -5.25
N ASP A 416 -0.50 6.42 -4.23
CA ASP A 416 -1.86 6.71 -3.77
C ASP A 416 -2.67 7.44 -4.85
N LEU A 417 -3.98 7.25 -4.81
CA LEU A 417 -4.89 7.83 -5.79
C LEU A 417 -4.82 9.35 -5.81
N SER A 418 -4.79 10.00 -4.64
CA SER A 418 -4.63 11.46 -4.54
C SER A 418 -3.36 11.97 -5.21
N VAL A 419 -2.23 11.30 -5.05
CA VAL A 419 -0.94 11.71 -5.62
C VAL A 419 -0.97 11.57 -7.15
N ASN A 420 -1.45 10.43 -7.67
CA ASN A 420 -1.59 10.23 -9.11
C ASN A 420 -2.50 11.30 -9.74
N LEU A 421 -3.68 11.54 -9.14
CA LEU A 421 -4.64 12.52 -9.66
C LEU A 421 -4.16 13.97 -9.51
N ALA A 422 -3.39 14.29 -8.46
CA ALA A 422 -2.76 15.59 -8.31
C ALA A 422 -1.75 15.84 -9.44
N ILE A 423 -0.86 14.90 -9.70
CA ILE A 423 0.12 15.01 -10.79
C ILE A 423 -0.62 15.12 -12.13
N ARG A 424 -1.65 14.29 -12.41
CA ARG A 424 -2.48 14.40 -13.62
C ARG A 424 -3.23 15.72 -13.76
N SER A 425 -3.44 16.48 -12.69
CA SER A 425 -4.07 17.80 -12.76
C SER A 425 -3.17 18.86 -13.41
N THR A 426 -1.86 18.59 -13.47
CA THR A 426 -0.84 19.46 -14.11
C THR A 426 -0.78 19.34 -15.63
N ALA A 427 -1.69 18.58 -16.26
CA ALA A 427 -1.77 18.47 -17.73
C ALA A 427 -1.71 19.82 -18.48
N PRO A 428 -2.35 20.92 -18.01
CA PRO A 428 -2.23 22.23 -18.66
C PRO A 428 -0.78 22.74 -18.80
N PHE A 429 0.11 22.38 -17.88
CA PHE A 429 1.53 22.71 -17.95
C PHE A 429 2.21 21.98 -19.12
N THR A 430 2.00 20.67 -19.23
CA THR A 430 2.56 19.88 -20.34
C THR A 430 1.96 20.28 -21.70
N ALA A 431 0.67 20.63 -21.73
CA ALA A 431 0.01 21.12 -22.93
C ALA A 431 0.62 22.46 -23.38
N LEU A 432 0.83 23.40 -22.45
CA LEU A 432 1.53 24.65 -22.73
C LEU A 432 2.93 24.38 -23.31
N PHE A 433 3.70 23.49 -22.69
CA PHE A 433 5.05 23.13 -23.14
C PHE A 433 5.04 22.55 -24.57
N VAL A 434 4.16 21.58 -24.85
CA VAL A 434 4.04 20.97 -26.19
C VAL A 434 3.58 22.00 -27.22
N HIS A 435 2.62 22.85 -26.89
CA HIS A 435 2.16 23.91 -27.79
C HIS A 435 3.26 24.92 -28.12
N LEU A 436 4.07 25.33 -27.14
CA LEU A 436 5.23 26.19 -27.37
C LEU A 436 6.27 25.50 -28.26
N ALA A 437 6.57 24.22 -28.01
CA ALA A 437 7.53 23.46 -28.81
C ALA A 437 7.06 23.28 -30.28
N VAL A 438 5.76 23.04 -30.50
CA VAL A 438 5.17 22.86 -31.84
C VAL A 438 5.00 24.19 -32.58
N SER A 439 4.87 25.30 -31.86
CA SER A 439 4.76 26.65 -32.45
C SER A 439 6.01 27.06 -33.24
N SER A 440 7.17 26.50 -32.91
CA SER A 440 8.42 26.72 -33.63
C SER A 440 8.46 26.04 -35.01
N TYR A 441 7.50 25.14 -35.31
CA TYR A 441 7.53 24.27 -36.49
C TYR A 441 6.28 24.35 -37.38
N THR A 442 5.22 25.08 -36.99
CA THR A 442 3.93 25.02 -37.70
C THR A 442 3.37 26.41 -37.99
N SER A 443 3.05 26.68 -39.27
CA SER A 443 2.69 28.00 -39.82
C SER A 443 1.19 28.14 -40.15
N SER A 444 0.29 27.53 -39.37
CA SER A 444 -1.15 27.52 -39.69
C SER A 444 -1.92 28.66 -39.00
N THR A 445 -2.69 29.42 -39.76
CA THR A 445 -3.43 30.63 -39.33
C THR A 445 -4.52 30.36 -38.27
N GLU A 446 -5.15 29.18 -38.25
CA GLU A 446 -6.14 28.78 -37.20
C GLU A 446 -5.49 28.47 -35.84
N GLN A 447 -4.22 28.04 -35.81
CA GLN A 447 -3.49 27.81 -34.57
C GLN A 447 -3.01 29.11 -33.92
N GLN A 448 -2.82 30.20 -34.68
CA GLN A 448 -2.39 31.50 -34.14
C GLN A 448 -3.39 32.10 -33.14
N GLN A 449 -4.69 31.93 -33.36
CA GLN A 449 -5.72 32.43 -32.46
C GLN A 449 -5.75 31.67 -31.12
N SER A 450 -5.44 30.37 -31.16
CA SER A 450 -5.25 29.55 -29.96
C SER A 450 -3.94 29.90 -29.24
N GLN A 451 -2.88 30.23 -29.99
CA GLN A 451 -1.53 30.56 -29.47
C GLN A 451 -1.44 31.90 -28.74
N GLN A 452 -2.20 32.93 -29.13
CA GLN A 452 -2.16 34.25 -28.48
C GLN A 452 -2.54 34.17 -26.99
N GLN A 453 -3.40 33.21 -26.62
CA GLN A 453 -4.00 33.10 -25.29
C GLN A 453 -3.12 32.35 -24.29
N TYR A 454 -2.36 31.34 -24.74
CA TYR A 454 -1.33 30.64 -23.94
C TYR A 454 -0.17 31.56 -23.54
N LYS A 455 0.00 32.71 -24.20
CA LYS A 455 1.00 33.74 -23.89
C LYS A 455 0.53 34.78 -22.87
N SER A 456 -0.72 34.74 -22.42
CA SER A 456 -1.22 35.67 -21.39
C SER A 456 -0.46 35.45 -20.06
N PRO A 457 0.10 36.50 -19.43
CA PRO A 457 0.79 36.37 -18.15
C PRO A 457 -0.10 35.74 -17.07
N ALA A 458 -1.39 36.06 -17.07
CA ALA A 458 -2.36 35.51 -16.12
C ALA A 458 -2.54 33.99 -16.31
N TYR A 459 -2.55 33.51 -17.56
CA TYR A 459 -2.63 32.06 -17.85
C TYR A 459 -1.41 31.33 -17.29
N ILE A 460 -0.20 31.84 -17.56
CA ILE A 460 1.06 31.24 -17.11
C ILE A 460 1.13 31.20 -15.58
N LEU A 461 0.76 32.30 -14.91
CA LEU A 461 0.74 32.37 -13.44
C LEU A 461 -0.21 31.33 -12.83
N LEU A 462 -1.41 31.16 -13.38
CA LEU A 462 -2.35 30.15 -12.90
C LEU A 462 -1.86 28.72 -13.15
N VAL A 463 -1.21 28.46 -14.30
CA VAL A 463 -0.62 27.13 -14.58
C VAL A 463 0.48 26.82 -13.56
N LEU A 464 1.35 27.78 -13.26
CA LEU A 464 2.41 27.63 -12.26
C LEU A 464 1.83 27.44 -10.86
N ALA A 465 0.86 28.26 -10.45
CA ALA A 465 0.20 28.14 -9.15
C ALA A 465 -0.49 26.77 -8.96
N GLY A 466 -1.20 26.28 -9.98
CA GLY A 466 -1.82 24.96 -9.96
C GLY A 466 -0.80 23.81 -9.91
N THR A 467 0.32 23.95 -10.60
CA THR A 467 1.42 22.97 -10.61
C THR A 467 2.14 22.92 -9.27
N ILE A 468 2.44 24.07 -8.67
CA ILE A 468 3.01 24.18 -7.32
C ILE A 468 2.07 23.53 -6.30
N SER A 469 0.77 23.86 -6.37
CA SER A 469 -0.24 23.28 -5.48
C SER A 469 -0.29 21.75 -5.59
N SER A 470 -0.26 21.20 -6.81
CA SER A 470 -0.24 19.75 -7.03
C SER A 470 1.03 19.09 -6.48
N THR A 471 2.17 19.78 -6.56
CA THR A 471 3.45 19.31 -6.00
C THR A 471 3.41 19.31 -4.47
N VAL A 472 2.89 20.37 -3.86
CA VAL A 472 2.72 20.48 -2.40
C VAL A 472 1.80 19.37 -1.88
N LEU A 473 0.71 19.05 -2.59
CA LEU A 473 -0.18 17.94 -2.26
C LEU A 473 0.57 16.60 -2.26
N ALA A 474 1.33 16.31 -3.32
CA ALA A 474 2.12 15.08 -3.43
C ALA A 474 3.16 14.96 -2.30
N VAL A 475 3.82 16.08 -1.95
CA VAL A 475 4.81 16.14 -0.87
C VAL A 475 4.16 15.96 0.50
N ALA A 476 3.01 16.62 0.76
CA ALA A 476 2.28 16.49 2.01
C ALA A 476 1.85 15.04 2.27
N LYS A 477 1.38 14.35 1.21
CA LYS A 477 1.03 12.93 1.28
C LYS A 477 2.26 12.04 1.47
N ARG A 478 3.38 12.35 0.82
CA ARG A 478 4.64 11.64 1.04
C ARG A 478 5.12 11.75 2.49
N GLN A 479 5.02 12.93 3.11
CA GLN A 479 5.50 13.15 4.46
C GLN A 479 4.68 12.44 5.53
N SER A 480 3.39 12.15 5.31
CA SER A 480 2.68 11.21 6.19
C SER A 480 3.22 9.79 6.13
N ASN A 481 3.80 9.39 4.99
CA ASN A 481 4.38 8.05 4.81
C ASN A 481 5.84 7.99 5.31
N MET A 482 6.51 9.14 5.53
CA MET A 482 7.91 9.26 5.99
C MET A 482 8.16 8.85 7.47
N ALA A 483 7.20 8.22 8.16
CA ALA A 483 7.54 7.44 9.35
C ALA A 483 8.53 6.29 9.03
N TYR A 484 8.66 5.96 7.74
CA TYR A 484 9.59 5.02 7.13
C TYR A 484 10.44 5.79 6.10
N ALA A 485 11.74 5.93 6.32
CA ALA A 485 12.63 6.62 5.39
C ALA A 485 13.72 5.65 4.92
N GLU A 486 13.65 5.26 3.66
CA GLU A 486 14.73 5.41 2.70
C GLU A 486 14.08 5.89 1.40
N LEU A 487 14.86 6.35 0.43
CA LEU A 487 14.37 6.85 -0.86
C LEU A 487 13.49 5.78 -1.53
N ASP A 488 12.17 5.86 -1.35
CA ASP A 488 11.25 4.88 -1.92
C ASP A 488 11.31 5.00 -3.44
N SER A 489 12.14 4.15 -4.06
CA SER A 489 12.37 4.10 -5.49
C SER A 489 11.04 3.96 -6.24
N ASN A 490 10.06 3.29 -5.62
CA ASN A 490 8.70 3.13 -6.14
C ASN A 490 7.94 4.46 -6.18
N PHE A 491 8.05 5.30 -5.15
CA PHE A 491 7.42 6.62 -5.16
C PHE A 491 7.99 7.49 -6.27
N VAL A 492 9.32 7.55 -6.40
CA VAL A 492 9.98 8.35 -7.46
C VAL A 492 9.59 7.83 -8.84
N LEU A 493 9.67 6.51 -9.04
CA LEU A 493 9.27 5.86 -10.29
C LEU A 493 7.80 6.11 -10.62
N GLY A 494 6.91 6.04 -9.64
CA GLY A 494 5.48 6.31 -9.79
C GLY A 494 5.20 7.75 -10.20
N VAL A 495 5.92 8.72 -9.62
CA VAL A 495 5.82 10.15 -9.98
C VAL A 495 6.37 10.39 -11.39
N SER A 496 7.52 9.80 -11.72
CA SER A 496 8.13 9.88 -13.06
C SER A 496 7.23 9.27 -14.13
N ALA A 497 6.68 8.08 -13.88
CA ALA A 497 5.75 7.40 -14.79
C ALA A 497 4.48 8.23 -15.03
N CYS A 498 3.91 8.81 -13.96
CA CYS A 498 2.74 9.70 -14.09
C CYS A 498 3.06 10.96 -14.89
N SER A 499 4.22 11.57 -14.66
CA SER A 499 4.63 12.80 -15.34
C SER A 499 4.86 12.56 -16.84
N LEU A 500 5.52 11.45 -17.17
CA LEU A 500 5.74 11.03 -18.55
C LEU A 500 4.42 10.67 -19.26
N SER A 501 3.49 9.99 -18.56
CA SER A 501 2.14 9.71 -19.04
C SER A 501 1.41 10.98 -19.50
N ILE A 502 1.45 12.05 -18.70
CA ILE A 502 0.75 13.31 -18.98
C ILE A 502 1.38 14.05 -20.18
N PHE A 503 2.72 13.97 -20.31
CA PHE A 503 3.39 14.49 -21.49
C PHE A 503 2.90 13.81 -22.76
N PHE A 504 2.85 12.46 -22.77
CA PHE A 504 2.33 11.72 -23.93
C PHE A 504 0.83 11.92 -24.16
N ALA A 505 0.04 12.16 -23.12
CA ALA A 505 -1.37 12.57 -23.27
C ALA A 505 -1.50 13.90 -24.04
N SER A 506 -0.63 14.88 -23.76
CA SER A 506 -0.61 16.16 -24.48
C SER A 506 -0.15 15.99 -25.93
N VAL A 507 0.84 15.12 -26.17
CA VAL A 507 1.29 14.79 -27.54
C VAL A 507 0.19 14.07 -28.33
N GLU A 508 -0.52 13.12 -27.70
CA GLU A 508 -1.63 12.38 -28.30
C GLU A 508 -2.72 13.34 -28.82
N LEU A 509 -3.12 14.32 -28.02
CA LEU A 509 -4.11 15.34 -28.41
C LEU A 509 -3.63 16.19 -29.59
N VAL A 510 -2.36 16.59 -29.60
CA VAL A 510 -1.78 17.35 -30.71
C VAL A 510 -1.72 16.49 -31.98
N LEU A 511 -1.33 15.22 -31.88
CA LEU A 511 -1.33 14.30 -33.02
C LEU A 511 -2.72 14.19 -33.62
N ILE A 512 -3.76 13.98 -32.80
CA ILE A 512 -5.17 13.92 -33.26
C ILE A 512 -5.56 15.19 -34.03
N SER A 513 -5.10 16.37 -33.59
CA SER A 513 -5.35 17.62 -34.34
C SER A 513 -4.61 17.65 -35.69
N LYS A 514 -3.36 17.16 -35.75
CA LYS A 514 -2.56 17.09 -36.98
C LYS A 514 -3.06 16.04 -37.98
N PHE A 515 -3.70 14.97 -37.50
CA PHE A 515 -4.36 13.97 -38.36
C PHE A 515 -5.40 14.61 -39.30
N VAL A 516 -6.12 15.60 -38.80
CA VAL A 516 -7.14 16.32 -39.56
C VAL A 516 -6.51 17.28 -40.56
N THR A 517 -5.48 18.03 -40.15
CA THR A 517 -4.88 19.09 -40.98
C THR A 517 -3.91 18.56 -42.04
N ASP A 518 -3.05 17.61 -41.69
CA ASP A 518 -1.89 17.25 -42.52
C ASP A 518 -2.18 16.05 -43.43
N PHE A 519 -3.14 15.20 -43.04
CA PHE A 519 -3.48 13.98 -43.77
C PHE A 519 -4.92 13.96 -44.31
N GLY A 520 -5.71 15.03 -44.08
CA GLY A 520 -7.12 15.12 -44.49
C GLY A 520 -8.01 14.02 -43.90
N PHE A 521 -7.55 13.38 -42.81
CA PHE A 521 -8.10 12.13 -42.31
C PHE A 521 -8.75 12.33 -40.94
N LYS A 522 -10.03 12.73 -40.96
CA LYS A 522 -10.85 12.79 -39.75
C LYS A 522 -11.37 11.40 -39.40
N LEU A 523 -10.89 10.85 -38.27
CA LEU A 523 -11.42 9.64 -37.65
C LEU A 523 -12.53 10.02 -36.67
N ASN A 524 -13.67 9.33 -36.76
CA ASN A 524 -14.67 9.40 -35.71
C ASN A 524 -14.14 8.70 -34.44
N PRO A 525 -14.63 9.04 -33.24
CA PRO A 525 -14.17 8.45 -31.98
C PRO A 525 -14.16 6.91 -31.97
N LEU A 526 -15.16 6.29 -32.59
CA LEU A 526 -15.24 4.83 -32.73
C LEU A 526 -14.11 4.28 -33.61
N ASP A 527 -13.86 4.90 -34.77
CA ASP A 527 -12.78 4.49 -35.68
C ASP A 527 -11.41 4.69 -35.02
N THR A 528 -11.23 5.77 -34.25
CA THR A 528 -9.99 6.01 -33.48
C THR A 528 -9.70 4.87 -32.51
N VAL A 529 -10.68 4.47 -31.69
CA VAL A 529 -10.50 3.35 -30.75
C VAL A 529 -10.23 2.04 -31.48
N LEU A 530 -10.96 1.77 -32.58
CA LEU A 530 -10.79 0.56 -33.37
C LEU A 530 -9.37 0.44 -33.96
N HIS A 531 -8.86 1.53 -34.53
CA HIS A 531 -7.55 1.55 -35.19
C HIS A 531 -6.37 1.58 -34.22
N VAL A 532 -6.56 2.12 -33.01
CA VAL A 532 -5.51 2.18 -31.98
C VAL A 532 -5.38 0.87 -31.21
N ALA A 533 -6.49 0.13 -30.99
CA ALA A 533 -6.53 -1.02 -30.11
C ALA A 533 -5.51 -2.14 -30.45
N VAL A 534 -5.45 -2.57 -31.71
CA VAL A 534 -4.55 -3.66 -32.13
C VAL A 534 -3.08 -3.23 -32.08
N PRO A 535 -2.66 -2.10 -32.70
CA PRO A 535 -1.29 -1.64 -32.60
C PRO A 535 -0.84 -1.39 -31.15
N ALA A 536 -1.70 -0.83 -30.30
CA ALA A 536 -1.39 -0.62 -28.88
C ALA A 536 -1.15 -1.94 -28.14
N SER A 537 -1.97 -2.96 -28.38
CA SER A 537 -1.80 -4.30 -27.79
C SER A 537 -0.48 -4.95 -28.19
N LEU A 538 -0.10 -4.80 -29.47
CA LEU A 538 1.19 -5.29 -29.98
C LEU A 538 2.37 -4.54 -29.37
N LEU A 539 2.28 -3.21 -29.26
CA LEU A 539 3.32 -2.37 -28.65
C LEU A 539 3.51 -2.63 -27.15
N LEU A 540 2.46 -3.09 -26.45
CA LEU A 540 2.53 -3.48 -25.04
C LEU A 540 3.17 -4.87 -24.82
N THR A 541 3.18 -5.72 -25.84
CA THR A 541 3.63 -7.12 -25.72
C THR A 541 5.06 -7.24 -25.15
N PRO A 542 6.07 -6.48 -25.61
CA PRO A 542 7.41 -6.56 -25.02
C PRO A 542 7.43 -6.19 -23.53
N PHE A 543 6.66 -5.20 -23.09
CA PHE A 543 6.57 -4.83 -21.69
C PHE A 543 5.92 -5.93 -20.85
N VAL A 544 4.91 -6.60 -21.39
CA VAL A 544 4.22 -7.71 -20.70
C VAL A 544 5.15 -8.89 -20.39
N PHE A 545 6.02 -9.24 -21.34
CA PHE A 545 6.88 -10.42 -21.23
C PHE A 545 8.27 -10.15 -20.65
N TYR A 546 8.79 -8.93 -20.76
CA TYR A 546 10.19 -8.63 -20.40
C TYR A 546 10.35 -7.60 -19.28
N TYR A 547 9.36 -6.73 -19.03
CA TYR A 547 9.45 -5.77 -17.93
C TYR A 547 9.08 -6.45 -16.61
N LYS A 548 9.99 -6.43 -15.65
CA LYS A 548 9.76 -6.93 -14.29
C LYS A 548 9.24 -5.79 -13.41
N HIS A 549 8.10 -5.99 -12.77
CA HIS A 549 7.47 -4.99 -11.93
C HIS A 549 8.32 -4.75 -10.67
N PRO A 550 8.54 -3.49 -10.25
CA PRO A 550 9.39 -3.14 -9.11
C PRO A 550 8.78 -3.49 -7.74
N VAL A 551 7.53 -3.97 -7.72
CA VAL A 551 6.81 -4.37 -6.50
C VAL A 551 6.98 -5.86 -6.30
N SER A 552 7.56 -6.26 -5.16
CA SER A 552 7.59 -7.65 -4.72
C SER A 552 6.18 -8.11 -4.31
N TRP A 553 5.45 -8.66 -5.27
CA TRP A 553 4.08 -9.13 -5.04
C TRP A 553 4.03 -10.56 -4.49
N PHE A 554 4.97 -11.43 -4.86
CA PHE A 554 5.00 -12.83 -4.44
C PHE A 554 6.42 -13.28 -4.10
N GLN A 555 6.64 -13.76 -2.87
CA GLN A 555 7.91 -14.34 -2.39
C GLN A 555 9.16 -13.48 -2.68
N ASP A 556 9.04 -12.15 -2.53
CA ASP A 556 10.11 -11.19 -2.79
C ASP A 556 10.75 -11.26 -4.20
N ARG A 557 10.06 -11.87 -5.15
CA ARG A 557 10.47 -11.96 -6.56
C ARG A 557 9.92 -10.80 -7.36
N LEU A 558 10.77 -10.24 -8.22
CA LEU A 558 10.35 -9.30 -9.27
C LEU A 558 9.80 -10.11 -10.45
N LEU A 559 8.48 -10.07 -10.60
CA LEU A 559 7.75 -10.80 -11.63
C LEU A 559 7.42 -9.89 -12.81
N THR A 560 7.35 -10.47 -14.00
CA THR A 560 6.78 -9.83 -15.19
C THR A 560 5.25 -9.83 -15.13
N ASP A 561 4.61 -8.91 -15.85
CA ASP A 561 3.15 -8.86 -15.97
C ASP A 561 2.54 -10.21 -16.41
N TRP A 562 3.22 -10.93 -17.30
CA TRP A 562 2.79 -12.26 -17.73
C TRP A 562 2.86 -13.32 -16.62
N GLU A 563 3.94 -13.33 -15.83
CA GLU A 563 4.07 -14.23 -14.68
C GLU A 563 3.03 -13.90 -13.60
N VAL A 564 2.76 -12.61 -13.36
CA VAL A 564 1.69 -12.16 -12.46
C VAL A 564 0.33 -12.65 -12.94
N LEU A 565 0.02 -12.51 -14.23
CA LEU A 565 -1.24 -12.98 -14.80
C LEU A 565 -1.41 -14.49 -14.67
N ARG A 566 -0.37 -15.28 -14.99
CA ARG A 566 -0.42 -16.74 -14.86
C ARG A 566 -0.65 -17.15 -13.42
N LEU A 567 0.13 -16.60 -12.49
CA LEU A 567 0.00 -16.90 -11.07
C LEU A 567 -1.38 -16.50 -10.53
N ALA A 568 -1.90 -15.34 -10.94
CA ALA A 568 -3.24 -14.91 -10.55
C ALA A 568 -4.33 -15.82 -11.13
N ALA A 569 -4.19 -16.26 -12.38
CA ALA A 569 -5.13 -17.18 -13.01
C ALA A 569 -5.15 -18.56 -12.34
N ASP A 570 -3.97 -19.06 -11.94
CA ASP A 570 -3.83 -20.35 -11.26
C ASP A 570 -4.38 -20.32 -9.84
N LEU A 571 -4.21 -19.21 -9.12
CA LEU A 571 -4.68 -19.04 -7.74
C LEU A 571 -6.16 -18.65 -7.67
N ASN A 572 -6.58 -17.65 -8.44
CA ASN A 572 -7.96 -17.17 -8.47
C ASN A 572 -8.35 -16.58 -9.85
N PRO A 573 -8.98 -17.38 -10.73
CA PRO A 573 -9.31 -16.94 -12.08
C PRO A 573 -10.33 -15.80 -12.14
N SER A 574 -11.11 -15.56 -11.08
CA SER A 574 -12.10 -14.47 -11.02
C SER A 574 -11.47 -13.09 -11.23
N VAL A 575 -10.22 -12.90 -10.80
CA VAL A 575 -9.49 -11.63 -10.94
C VAL A 575 -9.15 -11.33 -12.40
N ILE A 576 -8.93 -12.35 -13.21
CA ILE A 576 -8.76 -12.19 -14.67
C ILE A 576 -10.05 -11.71 -15.32
N PHE A 577 -11.21 -12.23 -14.89
CA PHE A 577 -12.50 -11.73 -15.38
C PHE A 577 -12.74 -10.27 -15.01
N LEU A 578 -12.31 -9.83 -13.82
CA LEU A 578 -12.35 -8.41 -13.45
C LEU A 578 -11.44 -7.55 -14.34
N ALA A 579 -10.24 -8.05 -14.68
CA ALA A 579 -9.35 -7.37 -15.62
C ALA A 579 -9.96 -7.28 -17.02
N LEU A 580 -10.56 -8.36 -17.53
CA LEU A 580 -11.26 -8.38 -18.82
C LEU A 580 -12.50 -7.47 -18.83
N GLY A 581 -13.29 -7.48 -17.75
CA GLY A 581 -14.46 -6.61 -17.58
C GLY A 581 -14.10 -5.12 -17.62
N SER A 582 -12.91 -4.76 -17.15
CA SER A 582 -12.39 -3.39 -17.26
C SER A 582 -12.22 -2.92 -18.72
N GLY A 583 -12.01 -3.85 -19.67
CA GLY A 583 -11.94 -3.55 -21.09
C GLY A 583 -13.25 -3.03 -21.67
N LEU A 584 -14.39 -3.58 -21.25
CA LEU A 584 -15.71 -3.09 -21.68
C LEU A 584 -15.96 -1.66 -21.19
N LEU A 585 -15.55 -1.36 -19.96
CA LEU A 585 -15.62 -0.01 -19.39
C LEU A 585 -14.68 0.96 -20.12
N ALA A 586 -13.48 0.50 -20.48
CA ALA A 586 -12.49 1.29 -21.21
C ALA A 586 -12.98 1.70 -22.61
N VAL A 587 -13.73 0.84 -23.33
CA VAL A 587 -14.35 1.21 -24.62
C VAL A 587 -15.23 2.43 -24.47
N GLY A 588 -16.18 2.38 -23.53
CA GLY A 588 -17.13 3.46 -23.30
C GLY A 588 -16.39 4.74 -22.95
N TYR A 589 -15.46 4.66 -22.00
CA TYR A 589 -14.65 5.80 -21.58
C TYR A 589 -13.85 6.42 -22.73
N ASN A 590 -13.13 5.63 -23.53
CA ASN A 590 -12.30 6.14 -24.62
C ASN A 590 -13.15 6.76 -25.75
N ILE A 591 -14.29 6.16 -26.09
CA ILE A 591 -15.23 6.75 -27.05
C ILE A 591 -15.73 8.10 -26.53
N PHE A 592 -16.12 8.19 -25.26
CA PHE A 592 -16.55 9.46 -24.66
C PHE A 592 -15.42 10.48 -24.60
N LEU A 593 -14.20 10.09 -24.25
CA LEU A 593 -13.03 10.96 -24.20
C LEU A 593 -12.77 11.60 -25.56
N TYR A 594 -12.69 10.80 -26.62
CA TYR A 594 -12.48 11.34 -27.97
C TYR A 594 -13.68 12.16 -28.45
N THR A 595 -14.90 11.76 -28.11
CA THR A 595 -16.11 12.56 -28.38
C THR A 595 -16.05 13.93 -27.69
N MET A 596 -15.55 13.98 -26.45
CA MET A 596 -15.40 15.24 -25.71
C MET A 596 -14.37 16.16 -26.35
N VAL A 597 -13.19 15.62 -26.66
CA VAL A 597 -12.09 16.37 -27.29
C VAL A 597 -12.51 16.95 -28.65
N GLN A 598 -13.32 16.21 -29.41
CA GLN A 598 -13.76 16.63 -30.74
C GLN A 598 -14.94 17.60 -30.72
N ASN A 599 -15.82 17.54 -29.70
CA ASN A 599 -17.06 18.34 -29.66
C ASN A 599 -17.01 19.54 -28.71
N PHE A 600 -16.11 19.55 -27.73
CA PHE A 600 -15.97 20.66 -26.78
C PHE A 600 -14.66 21.40 -26.99
N SER A 601 -14.65 22.69 -26.64
CA SER A 601 -13.41 23.46 -26.58
C SER A 601 -12.41 22.74 -25.65
N PRO A 602 -11.13 22.61 -26.06
CA PRO A 602 -10.08 21.99 -25.22
C PRO A 602 -10.03 22.55 -23.80
N HIS A 603 -10.37 23.83 -23.63
CA HIS A 603 -10.40 24.53 -22.35
C HIS A 603 -11.48 24.02 -21.40
N LEU A 604 -12.68 23.76 -21.94
CA LEU A 604 -13.81 23.28 -21.16
C LEU A 604 -13.61 21.81 -20.77
N ALA A 605 -13.01 21.01 -21.66
CA ALA A 605 -12.61 19.64 -21.36
C ALA A 605 -11.53 19.59 -20.27
N ALA A 606 -10.56 20.51 -20.28
CA ALA A 606 -9.51 20.60 -19.25
C ALA A 606 -10.07 20.98 -17.87
N LEU A 607 -10.94 22.00 -17.81
CA LEU A 607 -11.65 22.41 -16.59
C LEU A 607 -12.42 21.23 -15.98
N GLN A 608 -13.23 20.58 -16.81
CA GLN A 608 -14.04 19.44 -16.39
C GLN A 608 -13.18 18.27 -15.94
N SER A 609 -12.10 17.96 -16.67
CA SER A 609 -11.18 16.89 -16.30
C SER A 609 -10.52 17.14 -14.96
N ASN A 610 -10.15 18.38 -14.62
CA ASN A 610 -9.53 18.71 -13.33
C ASN A 610 -10.54 18.72 -12.18
N PHE A 611 -11.77 19.19 -12.41
CA PHE A 611 -12.87 19.02 -11.46
C PHE A 611 -13.11 17.54 -11.12
N ASN A 612 -13.19 16.67 -12.14
CA ASN A 612 -13.41 15.25 -11.94
C ASN A 612 -12.32 14.62 -11.05
N LYS A 613 -11.06 15.02 -11.22
CA LYS A 613 -9.94 14.54 -10.41
C LYS A 613 -10.11 14.94 -8.94
N VAL A 614 -10.38 16.21 -8.65
CA VAL A 614 -10.55 16.73 -7.28
C VAL A 614 -11.71 16.04 -6.57
N VAL A 615 -12.86 15.94 -7.22
CA VAL A 615 -14.04 15.26 -6.65
C VAL A 615 -13.77 13.77 -6.41
N THR A 616 -13.05 13.11 -7.31
CA THR A 616 -12.65 11.70 -7.13
C THR A 616 -11.77 11.51 -5.90
N VAL A 617 -10.83 12.43 -5.64
CA VAL A 617 -10.01 12.41 -4.41
C VAL A 617 -10.89 12.63 -3.18
N CYS A 618 -11.82 13.60 -3.20
CA CYS A 618 -12.74 13.84 -2.08
C CYS A 618 -13.64 12.64 -1.79
N ILE A 619 -14.15 11.96 -2.84
CA ILE A 619 -14.94 10.73 -2.69
C ILE A 619 -14.07 9.62 -2.08
N SER A 620 -12.85 9.43 -2.57
CA SER A 620 -11.91 8.42 -2.06
C SER A 620 -11.62 8.62 -0.57
N ILE A 621 -11.34 9.86 -0.15
CA ILE A 621 -11.08 10.21 1.25
C ILE A 621 -12.37 10.10 2.09
N GLY A 622 -13.49 10.65 1.61
CA GLY A 622 -14.76 10.68 2.34
C GLY A 622 -15.34 9.29 2.60
N LEU A 623 -15.10 8.34 1.69
CA LEU A 623 -15.49 6.94 1.84
C LEU A 623 -14.47 6.11 2.64
N GLY A 624 -13.35 6.71 3.09
CA GLY A 624 -12.34 6.03 3.91
C GLY A 624 -11.41 5.10 3.14
N VAL A 625 -11.46 5.11 1.80
CA VAL A 625 -10.59 4.31 0.94
C VAL A 625 -9.16 4.82 0.99
N GLU A 626 -9.01 6.13 1.12
CA GLU A 626 -7.72 6.78 1.25
C GLU A 626 -7.59 7.51 2.58
N GLN A 627 -6.56 7.18 3.35
CA GLN A 627 -6.29 7.83 4.63
C GLN A 627 -5.66 9.21 4.42
N MET A 628 -6.14 10.23 5.14
CA MET A 628 -5.49 11.53 5.10
C MET A 628 -4.14 11.52 5.84
N PRO A 629 -3.21 12.40 5.47
CA PRO A 629 -1.96 12.59 6.20
C PRO A 629 -2.21 12.89 7.68
N ARG A 630 -1.25 12.58 8.55
CA ARG A 630 -1.31 13.03 9.94
C ARG A 630 -1.13 14.55 10.02
N TYR A 631 -1.61 15.15 11.11
CA TYR A 631 -1.36 16.55 11.42
C TYR A 631 0.14 16.88 11.39
N PRO A 632 0.59 18.02 10.81
CA PRO A 632 -0.21 19.09 10.18
C PRO A 632 -0.44 18.91 8.67
N TRP A 633 0.08 17.84 8.06
CA TRP A 633 0.08 17.63 6.61
C TRP A 633 -1.31 17.43 6.00
N ASN A 634 -2.32 17.05 6.80
CA ASN A 634 -3.71 17.04 6.37
C ASN A 634 -4.17 18.42 5.90
N TYR A 635 -3.95 19.47 6.69
CA TYR A 635 -4.34 20.83 6.33
C TYR A 635 -3.58 21.34 5.10
N VAL A 636 -2.30 21.00 4.99
CA VAL A 636 -1.48 21.35 3.83
C VAL A 636 -2.02 20.67 2.57
N MET A 637 -2.32 19.37 2.64
CA MET A 637 -2.90 18.61 1.51
C MET A 637 -4.24 19.23 1.06
N MET A 638 -5.12 19.57 2.01
CA MET A 638 -6.41 20.16 1.71
C MET A 638 -6.32 21.57 1.12
N GLY A 639 -5.47 22.43 1.69
CA GLY A 639 -5.21 23.76 1.15
C GLY A 639 -4.62 23.69 -0.27
N ALA A 640 -3.70 22.75 -0.50
CA ALA A 640 -3.13 22.49 -1.81
C ALA A 640 -4.17 21.99 -2.83
N MET A 641 -5.10 21.11 -2.42
CA MET A 641 -6.23 20.68 -3.26
C MET A 641 -7.11 21.87 -3.69
N ALA A 642 -7.52 22.70 -2.72
CA ALA A 642 -8.37 23.87 -2.99
C ALA A 642 -7.67 24.89 -3.89
N SER A 643 -6.41 25.22 -3.59
CA SER A 643 -5.59 26.15 -4.39
C SER A 643 -5.36 25.63 -5.82
N GLY A 644 -5.06 24.34 -5.96
CA GLY A 644 -4.90 23.69 -7.26
C GLY A 644 -6.19 23.75 -8.09
N PHE A 645 -7.33 23.42 -7.48
CA PHE A 645 -8.64 23.53 -8.13
C PHE A 645 -8.94 24.95 -8.58
N CYS A 646 -8.80 25.95 -7.71
CA CYS A 646 -9.02 27.36 -8.05
C CYS A 646 -8.13 27.84 -9.19
N SER A 647 -6.86 27.44 -9.18
CA SER A 647 -5.89 27.82 -10.22
C SER A 647 -6.29 27.27 -11.60
N PHE A 648 -6.61 25.98 -11.68
CA PHE A 648 -7.04 25.35 -12.92
C PHE A 648 -8.47 25.75 -13.35
N ALA A 649 -9.35 26.06 -12.39
CA ALA A 649 -10.65 26.64 -12.68
C ALA A 649 -10.52 28.03 -13.32
N GLY A 650 -9.64 28.87 -12.76
CA GLY A 650 -9.31 30.18 -13.32
C GLY A 650 -8.81 30.11 -14.76
N ILE A 651 -8.00 29.10 -15.09
CA ILE A 651 -7.58 28.84 -16.47
C ILE A 651 -8.78 28.57 -17.38
N GLY A 652 -9.75 27.76 -16.94
CA GLY A 652 -10.98 27.50 -17.68
C GLY A 652 -11.78 28.78 -17.97
N PHE A 653 -11.82 29.74 -17.02
CA PHE A 653 -12.48 31.04 -17.18
C PHE A 653 -11.72 32.01 -18.08
N LEU A 654 -10.41 32.23 -17.84
CA LEU A 654 -9.55 33.03 -18.74
C LEU A 654 -9.52 32.45 -20.17
N THR A 655 -9.81 31.16 -20.24
CA THR A 655 -10.03 30.29 -21.40
C THR A 655 -11.03 30.77 -22.45
N GLN A 656 -12.06 31.45 -21.99
CA GLN A 656 -13.29 31.64 -22.74
C GLN A 656 -13.21 32.87 -23.65
N SER A 657 -12.85 32.64 -24.91
CA SER A 657 -12.67 33.71 -25.92
C SER A 657 -13.93 34.05 -26.72
N ARG A 658 -15.11 33.56 -26.33
CA ARG A 658 -16.37 33.94 -26.96
C ARG A 658 -17.42 34.31 -25.92
N PRO A 659 -18.10 35.46 -26.04
CA PRO A 659 -19.25 35.78 -25.19
C PRO A 659 -20.36 34.80 -25.56
N THR A 660 -20.53 33.69 -24.83
CA THR A 660 -21.61 32.75 -25.15
C THR A 660 -22.26 32.09 -23.95
N ASN A 661 -23.59 32.15 -24.03
CA ASN A 661 -24.60 31.32 -23.40
C ASN A 661 -24.60 31.26 -21.86
N PRO A 662 -25.57 31.90 -21.17
CA PRO A 662 -25.68 31.86 -19.71
C PRO A 662 -25.71 30.42 -19.15
N LYS A 663 -26.15 29.43 -19.96
CA LYS A 663 -26.11 28.01 -19.60
C LYS A 663 -24.69 27.49 -19.33
N VAL A 664 -23.68 27.94 -20.08
CA VAL A 664 -22.27 27.52 -19.88
C VAL A 664 -21.70 28.16 -18.61
N LEU A 665 -22.02 29.43 -18.37
CA LEU A 665 -21.62 30.14 -17.14
C LEU A 665 -22.21 29.47 -15.89
N VAL A 666 -23.48 29.04 -15.96
CA VAL A 666 -24.13 28.27 -14.88
C VAL A 666 -23.44 26.93 -14.67
N VAL A 667 -23.08 26.19 -15.72
CA VAL A 667 -22.33 24.92 -15.57
C VAL A 667 -21.00 25.15 -14.87
N VAL A 668 -20.26 26.18 -15.29
CA VAL A 668 -18.96 26.49 -14.68
C VAL A 668 -19.13 26.92 -13.22
N ALA A 669 -20.13 27.77 -12.91
CA ALA A 669 -20.43 28.17 -11.53
C ALA A 669 -20.81 26.97 -10.65
N VAL A 670 -21.65 26.06 -11.15
CA VAL A 670 -22.03 24.82 -10.44
C VAL A 670 -20.79 23.95 -10.20
N VAL A 671 -19.96 23.73 -11.21
CA VAL A 671 -18.71 22.95 -11.10
C VAL A 671 -17.77 23.55 -10.05
N VAL A 672 -17.61 24.87 -10.02
CA VAL A 672 -16.76 25.56 -9.05
C VAL A 672 -17.33 25.47 -7.64
N ILE A 673 -18.63 25.75 -7.47
CA ILE A 673 -19.32 25.69 -6.17
C ILE A 673 -19.27 24.27 -5.62
N PHE A 674 -19.59 23.26 -6.42
CA PHE A 674 -19.53 21.86 -5.99
C PHE A 674 -18.10 21.39 -5.72
N GLY A 675 -17.10 21.83 -6.49
CA GLY A 675 -15.70 21.44 -6.27
C GLY A 675 -15.15 22.01 -4.96
N LEU A 676 -15.47 23.27 -4.67
CA LEU A 676 -15.15 23.92 -3.40
C LEU A 676 -15.94 23.30 -2.23
N SER A 677 -17.22 23.01 -2.43
CA SER A 677 -18.08 22.38 -1.43
C SER A 677 -17.60 20.96 -1.12
N ALA A 678 -17.22 20.15 -2.11
CA ALA A 678 -16.67 18.81 -1.90
C ALA A 678 -15.38 18.86 -1.07
N SER A 679 -14.52 19.85 -1.34
CA SER A 679 -13.30 20.10 -0.58
C SER A 679 -13.61 20.53 0.87
N GLY A 680 -14.62 21.38 1.07
CA GLY A 680 -15.08 21.83 2.40
C GLY A 680 -15.89 20.78 3.18
N ILE A 681 -16.62 19.90 2.51
CA ILE A 681 -17.33 18.77 3.13
C ILE A 681 -16.31 17.74 3.60
N ALA A 682 -15.28 17.44 2.79
CA ALA A 682 -14.16 16.62 3.24
C ALA A 682 -13.48 17.22 4.48
N TYR A 683 -13.39 18.55 4.56
CA TYR A 683 -12.84 19.27 5.72
C TYR A 683 -13.72 19.08 6.96
N THR A 684 -15.03 19.25 6.80
CA THR A 684 -16.00 19.23 7.90
C THR A 684 -16.22 17.82 8.45
N LEU A 685 -16.34 16.81 7.56
CA LEU A 685 -16.46 15.39 7.94
C LEU A 685 -15.23 14.88 8.69
N PHE A 686 -14.06 15.48 8.45
CA PHE A 686 -12.83 15.08 9.13
C PHE A 686 -12.58 15.88 10.41
N SER A 687 -12.83 17.19 10.40
CA SER A 687 -12.72 18.03 11.61
C SER A 687 -13.63 17.49 12.73
N THR A 688 -14.81 16.98 12.39
CA THR A 688 -15.73 16.35 13.34
C THR A 688 -15.28 14.96 13.84
N LYS A 689 -14.47 14.21 13.08
CA LYS A 689 -13.85 12.94 13.53
C LYS A 689 -12.55 13.11 14.32
N VAL A 690 -11.95 14.30 14.33
CA VAL A 690 -10.77 14.64 15.15
C VAL A 690 -11.17 15.20 16.52
N VAL A 691 -12.44 15.59 16.69
CA VAL A 691 -12.99 16.18 17.93
C VAL A 691 -13.75 15.16 18.80
N ASN A 692 -13.98 13.92 18.34
CA ASN A 692 -14.55 12.79 19.10
C ASN A 692 -13.63 11.56 19.04
#